data_AF-A0A093VB06-F1
#
_entry.id   AF-A0A093VB06-F1
#
_cell.length_a   1.000
_cell.length_b   1.000
_cell.length_c   1.000
_cell.angle_alpha   90.00
_cell.angle_beta   90.00
_cell.angle_gamma   90.00
#
_symmetry.space_group_name_H-M   'P 1'
#
loop_
_entity.id
_entity.type
_entity.pdbx_description
1 polymer ?
#
loop_
_entity_poly.entity_id
_entity_poly.type
_entity_poly.pdbx_seq_one_letter_code
_entity_poly.pdbx_strand_id
1 'polypeptide(L)'
;MSGTGTLEIDSGELYDADTILSTEAETRYSPSSLQSYNFENGRRYHAYRDGVYMMPNDEKEQERLDLAHHIFKMLLRGHLHRTRLPHPPRHVLDFGTGTGSWAIDFADLHPDSHVVGIDLSPIQPSNTPPNCRFFVDDIESPWTFDSKFDFIHARAMSGSIRDWDTLLQQALENLNEDGVIELQEYEAAYKSDDGTLERTEAIRTWQRQLNEASERVGQPMNSVETLKARLEKCGFVDVRDDAYKLPVGPWPKDRRLKEIGYMMLFHCFEALEAFTLAPFTRVLGWSSDEMRQLMEGVKAELATAQNHFKFGLDILIPLNSSTVRRVPAVFNGSPPEPQNEVAGGLDTAQDGDSKELDQSPNAKDAITNTGDEKDGGGGKDDGTGALEEKLLAAARDGNEEVVRDLLQKEEEIKINATDVDGRSALHLAAKSGHQKVVQELLKTSNRIGIIHQLWNLKDNYGETALHLASSYDWKEVVQELLNASYGTEIINDLLISKTKSGRTALHLASAGGYKEVVQELLNASDRTGTTKDLLISKENEGSTALHLASWRGHEEAIKELLNTNYGLRSEYLNLKDEDGRTALHIACKGRDESVKVLLDRKAEISLQTANGKTPLMEAIWHSHESIVELLVENGADIKTHSNNYSILTAAYYGPKTDKIVQYLLDKDLDVNEKDPDGWAPIHTALWVKSDASLAVVKLLISRGANLEAQNSWKKTPLHLALEERNQETIRLILENSQNVDIADEEGLTPLIACRG
;
A
#
# COMPACT_ATOMS: atom_id res chain seq x y z
N MET A 1 -46.17 29.18 -0.98
CA MET A 1 -46.81 29.70 -2.20
C MET A 1 -46.44 28.76 -3.33
N SER A 2 -47.43 28.37 -4.13
CA SER A 2 -47.31 27.50 -5.30
C SER A 2 -46.49 28.14 -6.44
N GLY A 3 -45.78 27.34 -7.23
CA GLY A 3 -45.18 27.78 -8.49
C GLY A 3 -44.53 26.64 -9.27
N THR A 4 -45.34 25.93 -10.07
CA THR A 4 -44.93 25.06 -11.16
C THR A 4 -44.26 25.89 -12.27
N GLY A 5 -43.04 25.53 -12.68
CA GLY A 5 -42.35 26.09 -13.85
C GLY A 5 -41.28 25.14 -14.38
N THR A 6 -41.37 24.80 -15.66
CA THR A 6 -40.49 23.94 -16.44
C THR A 6 -39.04 24.48 -16.46
N LEU A 7 -38.06 23.60 -16.39
CA LEU A 7 -36.64 23.93 -16.60
C LEU A 7 -36.40 24.19 -18.09
N GLU A 8 -36.10 25.43 -18.46
CA GLU A 8 -35.53 25.79 -19.76
C GLU A 8 -34.00 25.73 -19.69
N ILE A 9 -33.39 25.27 -20.79
CA ILE A 9 -31.94 25.16 -20.97
C ILE A 9 -31.40 26.56 -21.27
N ASP A 10 -30.52 27.06 -20.41
CA ASP A 10 -29.78 28.28 -20.70
C ASP A 10 -28.57 27.98 -21.58
N SER A 11 -28.50 28.73 -22.68
CA SER A 11 -27.51 28.66 -23.74
C SER A 11 -26.19 29.23 -23.27
N GLY A 12 -25.11 28.49 -23.53
CA GLY A 12 -23.81 28.75 -22.93
C GLY A 12 -23.26 30.16 -23.13
N GLU A 13 -22.78 30.70 -22.02
CA GLU A 13 -21.60 31.54 -21.97
C GLU A 13 -20.61 30.89 -20.99
N LEU A 14 -19.37 30.70 -21.44
CA LEU A 14 -18.26 30.14 -20.67
C LEU A 14 -18.03 31.01 -19.43
N TYR A 15 -18.16 30.41 -18.24
CA TYR A 15 -17.80 31.06 -16.99
C TYR A 15 -16.27 31.24 -16.94
N ASP A 16 -15.85 32.51 -16.91
CA ASP A 16 -14.46 32.93 -16.77
C ASP A 16 -13.97 32.61 -15.35
N ALA A 17 -12.98 31.71 -15.25
CA ALA A 17 -12.50 31.12 -14.00
C ALA A 17 -11.80 32.14 -13.06
N ASP A 18 -11.54 33.35 -13.54
CA ASP A 18 -10.79 34.37 -12.80
C ASP A 18 -11.63 35.15 -11.78
N THR A 19 -12.96 34.99 -11.73
CA THR A 19 -13.82 35.79 -10.84
C THR A 19 -14.14 35.14 -9.49
N ILE A 20 -13.72 33.89 -9.25
CA ILE A 20 -13.94 33.17 -7.97
C ILE A 20 -12.67 33.11 -7.10
N LEU A 21 -11.53 33.60 -7.60
CA LEU A 21 -10.27 33.70 -6.86
C LEU A 21 -10.05 35.11 -6.31
N SER A 22 -10.98 35.62 -5.49
CA SER A 22 -10.69 36.81 -4.69
C SER A 22 -11.47 36.85 -3.39
N THR A 23 -11.07 36.01 -2.43
CA THR A 23 -11.21 36.31 -1.00
C THR A 23 -9.96 35.81 -0.27
N GLU A 24 -8.96 36.70 -0.26
CA GLU A 24 -8.02 36.99 0.84
C GLU A 24 -7.27 35.80 1.49
N ALA A 25 -6.24 35.31 0.80
CA ALA A 25 -4.96 35.04 1.43
C ALA A 25 -4.10 36.29 1.27
N GLU A 26 -3.89 37.06 2.35
CA GLU A 26 -2.96 38.19 2.35
C GLU A 26 -1.53 37.68 2.10
N THR A 27 -1.16 37.63 0.82
CA THR A 27 0.19 37.36 0.34
C THR A 27 0.96 38.67 0.31
N ARG A 28 2.12 38.75 0.98
CA ARG A 28 2.99 39.94 0.97
C ARG A 28 3.70 40.18 -0.37
N TYR A 29 3.48 39.36 -1.40
CA TYR A 29 4.12 39.49 -2.71
C TYR A 29 3.21 39.03 -3.86
N SER A 30 3.43 39.60 -5.06
CA SER A 30 2.61 39.38 -6.26
C SER A 30 2.66 37.91 -6.74
N PRO A 31 1.51 37.29 -7.11
CA PRO A 31 1.44 35.89 -7.58
C PRO A 31 2.31 35.58 -8.81
N SER A 32 2.57 36.57 -9.65
CA SER A 32 3.26 36.41 -10.94
C SER A 32 4.74 36.04 -10.83
N SER A 33 5.39 36.29 -9.69
CA SER A 33 6.81 35.96 -9.47
C SER A 33 7.04 34.60 -8.80
N LEU A 34 5.99 33.92 -8.37
CA LEU A 34 6.06 32.64 -7.65
C LEU A 34 5.83 31.41 -8.55
N GLN A 35 5.35 31.60 -9.79
CA GLN A 35 4.97 30.53 -10.73
C GLN A 35 5.98 30.25 -11.86
N SER A 36 7.09 30.97 -11.94
CA SER A 36 8.19 30.56 -12.82
C SER A 36 8.87 29.34 -12.19
N TYR A 37 9.08 28.26 -12.94
CA TYR A 37 9.86 27.10 -12.48
C TYR A 37 11.09 26.93 -13.36
N ASN A 38 12.20 26.54 -12.75
CA ASN A 38 13.43 26.22 -13.46
C ASN A 38 13.53 24.71 -13.62
N PHE A 39 13.78 24.24 -14.84
CA PHE A 39 13.99 22.81 -15.12
C PHE A 39 15.45 22.55 -15.48
N GLU A 40 16.06 21.59 -14.81
CA GLU A 40 17.44 21.16 -15.07
C GLU A 40 17.55 19.65 -14.87
N ASN A 41 18.26 18.96 -15.76
CA ASN A 41 18.46 17.51 -15.69
C ASN A 41 17.16 16.70 -15.55
N GLY A 42 16.05 17.21 -16.11
CA GLY A 42 14.72 16.57 -16.03
C GLY A 42 13.99 16.75 -14.70
N ARG A 43 14.51 17.58 -13.78
CA ARG A 43 13.91 17.88 -12.47
C ARG A 43 13.44 19.33 -12.39
N ARG A 44 12.40 19.59 -11.60
CA ARG A 44 11.85 20.95 -11.33
C ARG A 44 12.48 21.54 -10.08
N TYR A 45 12.91 22.80 -10.15
CA TYR A 45 13.45 23.56 -9.02
C TYR A 45 12.65 24.85 -8.80
N HIS A 46 12.64 25.32 -7.56
CA HIS A 46 11.99 26.57 -7.15
C HIS A 46 12.64 27.79 -7.84
N ALA A 47 11.84 28.81 -8.21
CA ALA A 47 12.37 30.07 -8.73
C ALA A 47 12.41 31.20 -7.69
N TYR A 48 11.65 31.10 -6.60
CA TYR A 48 11.73 32.06 -5.50
C TYR A 48 13.07 31.88 -4.77
N ARG A 49 13.90 32.92 -4.73
CA ARG A 49 15.30 32.86 -4.29
C ARG A 49 16.11 31.76 -5.01
N ASP A 50 16.04 31.74 -6.34
CA ASP A 50 16.75 30.78 -7.20
C ASP A 50 18.22 30.58 -6.79
N GLY A 51 18.63 29.31 -6.66
CA GLY A 51 19.95 28.91 -6.20
C GLY A 51 20.16 28.88 -4.69
N VAL A 52 19.16 29.28 -3.87
CA VAL A 52 19.25 29.18 -2.41
C VAL A 52 18.99 27.79 -1.87
N TYR A 53 18.09 27.03 -2.49
CA TYR A 53 17.81 25.66 -2.11
C TYR A 53 18.18 24.74 -3.29
N MET A 54 18.97 23.71 -3.02
CA MET A 54 19.59 22.91 -4.09
C MET A 54 18.78 21.67 -4.47
N MET A 55 17.71 21.35 -3.73
CA MET A 55 16.89 20.18 -4.02
C MET A 55 15.74 20.54 -4.96
N PRO A 56 15.27 19.57 -5.77
CA PRO A 56 14.11 19.74 -6.61
C PRO A 56 12.82 19.91 -5.78
N ASN A 57 11.73 20.31 -6.44
CA ASN A 57 10.39 20.40 -5.84
C ASN A 57 9.30 19.82 -6.76
N ASP A 58 9.69 18.93 -7.67
CA ASP A 58 8.78 18.14 -8.50
C ASP A 58 7.99 17.10 -7.71
N GLU A 59 7.02 16.48 -8.37
CA GLU A 59 6.11 15.48 -7.81
C GLU A 59 6.89 14.27 -7.25
N LYS A 60 7.97 13.86 -7.93
CA LYS A 60 8.88 12.81 -7.46
C LYS A 60 9.53 13.15 -6.11
N GLU A 61 9.91 14.40 -5.91
CA GLU A 61 10.43 14.84 -4.62
C GLU A 61 9.36 14.90 -3.54
N GLN A 62 8.14 15.33 -3.88
CA GLN A 62 7.01 15.36 -2.94
C GLN A 62 6.67 13.95 -2.43
N GLU A 63 6.62 12.96 -3.33
CA GLU A 63 6.45 11.54 -2.96
C GLU A 63 7.55 11.04 -2.00
N ARG A 64 8.81 11.46 -2.23
CA ARG A 64 9.94 11.14 -1.35
C ARG A 64 9.78 11.76 0.04
N LEU A 65 9.31 13.00 0.13
CA LEU A 65 9.05 13.70 1.39
C LEU A 65 7.89 13.08 2.17
N ASP A 66 6.82 12.67 1.48
CA ASP A 66 5.70 11.96 2.10
C ASP A 66 6.11 10.57 2.63
N LEU A 67 6.96 9.86 1.87
CA LEU A 67 7.56 8.62 2.34
C LEU A 67 8.44 8.86 3.58
N ALA A 68 9.24 9.93 3.60
CA ALA A 68 10.02 10.30 4.78
C ALA A 68 9.11 10.52 5.99
N HIS A 69 8.03 11.29 5.84
CA HIS A 69 7.05 11.50 6.91
C HIS A 69 6.48 10.19 7.46
N HIS A 70 6.13 9.26 6.57
CA HIS A 70 5.67 7.93 6.96
C HIS A 70 6.73 7.15 7.76
N ILE A 71 7.99 7.16 7.30
CA ILE A 71 9.12 6.51 8.00
C ILE A 71 9.27 7.07 9.43
N PHE A 72 9.17 8.39 9.61
CA PHE A 72 9.19 9.00 10.95
C PHE A 72 8.03 8.52 11.81
N LYS A 73 6.80 8.47 11.28
CA LYS A 73 5.65 7.93 12.03
C LYS A 73 5.88 6.49 12.45
N MET A 74 6.42 5.63 11.58
CA MET A 74 6.74 4.25 11.95
C MET A 74 7.81 4.17 13.05
N LEU A 75 8.87 4.97 12.93
CA LEU A 75 9.96 5.03 13.90
C LEU A 75 9.43 5.45 15.28
N LEU A 76 8.62 6.50 15.30
CA LEU A 76 7.99 7.11 16.48
C LEU A 76 6.70 6.43 16.93
N ARG A 77 6.34 5.29 16.33
CA ARG A 77 5.16 4.49 16.68
C ARG A 77 3.86 5.31 16.61
N GLY A 78 3.64 5.96 15.48
CA GLY A 78 2.47 6.78 15.17
C GLY A 78 2.52 8.20 15.72
N HIS A 79 3.45 8.52 16.62
CA HIS A 79 3.56 9.85 17.21
C HIS A 79 4.26 10.83 16.24
N LEU A 80 3.86 12.09 16.27
CA LEU A 80 4.45 13.15 15.44
C LEU A 80 5.66 13.82 16.09
N HIS A 81 5.72 13.80 17.41
CA HIS A 81 6.78 14.40 18.22
C HIS A 81 7.07 13.56 19.48
N ARG A 82 8.23 13.78 20.10
CA ARG A 82 8.66 13.11 21.34
C ARG A 82 8.51 13.99 22.58
N THR A 83 8.34 15.28 22.38
CA THR A 83 8.18 16.28 23.41
C THR A 83 6.90 16.05 24.20
N ARG A 84 6.98 16.17 25.52
CA ARG A 84 5.79 16.25 26.37
C ARG A 84 5.37 17.70 26.48
N LEU A 85 4.31 18.06 25.77
CA LEU A 85 3.80 19.42 25.78
C LEU A 85 3.20 19.73 27.18
N PRO A 86 3.56 20.86 27.82
CA PRO A 86 3.12 21.18 29.17
C PRO A 86 1.61 21.45 29.25
N HIS A 87 1.04 21.94 28.15
CA HIS A 87 -0.38 22.12 27.91
C HIS A 87 -0.66 21.85 26.42
N PRO A 88 -1.93 21.59 26.04
CA PRO A 88 -2.30 21.59 24.62
C PRO A 88 -1.82 22.91 23.98
N PRO A 89 -1.02 22.84 22.90
CA PRO A 89 -0.50 24.05 22.28
C PRO A 89 -1.65 24.78 21.58
N ARG A 90 -1.60 26.11 21.52
CA ARG A 90 -2.56 26.92 20.77
C ARG A 90 -1.95 27.47 19.50
N HIS A 91 -0.69 27.85 19.53
CA HIS A 91 0.03 28.32 18.34
C HIS A 91 1.22 27.42 18.06
N VAL A 92 1.24 26.82 16.87
CA VAL A 92 2.27 25.87 16.45
C VAL A 92 2.91 26.33 15.16
N LEU A 93 4.24 26.25 15.09
CA LEU A 93 5.01 26.50 13.88
C LEU A 93 5.69 25.21 13.43
N ASP A 94 5.51 24.83 12.17
CA ASP A 94 6.30 23.80 11.48
C ASP A 94 7.12 24.49 10.39
N PHE A 95 8.44 24.59 10.56
CA PHE A 95 9.28 25.25 9.57
C PHE A 95 10.05 24.26 8.71
N GLY A 96 10.15 24.57 7.41
CA GLY A 96 10.59 23.60 6.40
C GLY A 96 9.57 22.47 6.24
N THR A 97 8.28 22.84 6.16
CA THR A 97 7.17 21.89 6.22
C THR A 97 7.09 20.95 5.01
N GLY A 98 7.83 21.22 3.92
CA GLY A 98 7.85 20.38 2.74
C GLY A 98 6.46 20.26 2.13
N THR A 99 5.91 19.06 1.99
CA THR A 99 4.54 18.83 1.51
C THR A 99 3.45 19.29 2.48
N GLY A 100 3.79 19.61 3.73
CA GLY A 100 2.84 20.00 4.78
C GLY A 100 2.30 18.82 5.59
N SER A 101 2.72 17.59 5.29
CA SER A 101 2.17 16.36 5.87
C SER A 101 2.27 16.31 7.40
N TRP A 102 3.35 16.83 8.00
CA TRP A 102 3.45 16.92 9.46
C TRP A 102 2.48 17.95 10.05
N ALA A 103 2.43 19.15 9.47
CA ALA A 103 1.56 20.23 9.94
C ALA A 103 0.08 19.86 9.84
N ILE A 104 -0.33 19.18 8.78
CA ILE A 104 -1.70 18.69 8.57
C ILE A 104 -2.04 17.63 9.61
N ASP A 105 -1.21 16.58 9.75
CA ASP A 105 -1.44 15.54 10.75
C ASP A 105 -1.50 16.13 12.18
N PHE A 106 -0.65 17.12 12.47
CA PHE A 106 -0.64 17.78 13.77
C PHE A 106 -1.93 18.56 14.01
N ALA A 107 -2.39 19.32 13.01
CA ALA A 107 -3.61 20.11 13.06
C ALA A 107 -4.86 19.24 13.23
N ASP A 108 -4.92 18.07 12.58
CA ASP A 108 -6.01 17.10 12.73
C ASP A 108 -6.06 16.49 14.13
N LEU A 109 -4.90 16.18 14.71
CA LEU A 109 -4.81 15.65 16.08
C LEU A 109 -5.10 16.72 17.14
N HIS A 110 -4.94 18.01 16.81
CA HIS A 110 -5.06 19.13 17.74
C HIS A 110 -5.97 20.23 17.15
N PRO A 111 -7.30 20.01 17.07
CA PRO A 111 -8.22 20.94 16.41
C PRO A 111 -8.29 22.34 17.06
N ASP A 112 -7.88 22.45 18.32
CA ASP A 112 -7.79 23.71 19.07
C ASP A 112 -6.48 24.49 18.82
N SER A 113 -5.53 23.90 18.09
CA SER A 113 -4.26 24.54 17.72
C SER A 113 -4.38 25.25 16.39
N HIS A 114 -3.86 26.47 16.29
CA HIS A 114 -3.56 27.13 15.02
C HIS A 114 -2.14 26.76 14.58
N VAL A 115 -2.05 25.95 13.53
CA VAL A 115 -0.80 25.44 12.97
C VAL A 115 -0.39 26.28 11.76
N VAL A 116 0.85 26.75 11.78
CA VAL A 116 1.47 27.52 10.70
C VAL A 116 2.60 26.68 10.12
N GLY A 117 2.50 26.32 8.85
CA GLY A 117 3.60 25.70 8.11
C GLY A 117 4.31 26.72 7.23
N ILE A 118 5.64 26.70 7.21
CA ILE A 118 6.44 27.60 6.36
C ILE A 118 7.39 26.78 5.51
N ASP A 119 7.41 27.07 4.22
CA ASP A 119 8.37 26.49 3.28
C ASP A 119 8.76 27.49 2.19
N LEU A 120 9.92 27.31 1.58
CA LEU A 120 10.34 28.08 0.41
C LEU A 120 9.58 27.69 -0.85
N SER A 121 9.11 26.43 -0.93
CA SER A 121 8.42 25.87 -2.08
C SER A 121 6.90 25.90 -1.88
N PRO A 122 6.11 26.38 -2.87
CA PRO A 122 4.65 26.35 -2.83
C PRO A 122 4.12 24.97 -3.24
N ILE A 123 4.42 23.93 -2.47
CA ILE A 123 4.06 22.52 -2.78
C ILE A 123 3.03 21.93 -1.80
N GLN A 124 2.48 22.76 -0.91
CA GLN A 124 1.50 22.32 0.08
C GLN A 124 0.10 22.28 -0.53
N PRO A 125 -0.77 21.35 -0.09
CA PRO A 125 -2.11 21.23 -0.63
C PRO A 125 -2.97 22.45 -0.30
N SER A 126 -3.94 22.76 -1.18
CA SER A 126 -4.89 23.86 -0.97
C SER A 126 -6.03 23.51 0.00
N ASN A 127 -6.36 22.21 0.14
CA ASN A 127 -7.39 21.72 1.04
C ASN A 127 -6.73 21.24 2.33
N THR A 128 -6.71 22.10 3.34
CA THR A 128 -6.09 21.83 4.65
C THR A 128 -7.13 21.93 5.77
N PRO A 129 -6.85 21.35 6.96
CA PRO A 129 -7.67 21.59 8.13
C PRO A 129 -7.87 23.09 8.36
N PRO A 130 -9.05 23.55 8.83
CA PRO A 130 -9.36 24.98 8.97
C PRO A 130 -8.43 25.71 9.94
N ASN A 131 -7.74 24.96 10.79
CA ASN A 131 -6.78 25.42 11.78
C ASN A 131 -5.32 25.29 11.30
N CYS A 132 -5.06 24.92 10.04
CA CYS A 132 -3.73 24.81 9.44
C CYS A 132 -3.57 25.77 8.26
N ARG A 133 -2.50 26.57 8.25
CA ARG A 133 -2.19 27.54 7.18
C ARG A 133 -0.74 27.44 6.75
N PHE A 134 -0.51 27.58 5.44
CA PHE A 134 0.82 27.54 4.85
C PHE A 134 1.25 28.89 4.30
N PHE A 135 2.53 29.23 4.49
CA PHE A 135 3.14 30.43 3.94
C PHE A 135 4.40 30.08 3.15
N VAL A 136 4.53 30.72 2.00
CA VAL A 136 5.72 30.63 1.16
C VAL A 136 6.68 31.72 1.57
N ASP A 137 7.67 31.39 2.40
CA ASP A 137 8.67 32.34 2.89
C ASP A 137 10.00 31.66 3.19
N ASP A 138 11.07 32.45 3.25
CA ASP A 138 12.37 31.97 3.68
C ASP A 138 12.46 32.07 5.20
N ILE A 139 12.53 30.91 5.87
CA ILE A 139 12.58 30.81 7.33
C ILE A 139 13.80 31.50 7.95
N GLU A 140 14.89 31.71 7.19
CA GLU A 140 16.07 32.45 7.67
C GLU A 140 15.84 33.97 7.66
N SER A 141 14.77 34.45 7.02
CA SER A 141 14.38 35.87 7.07
C SER A 141 13.88 36.27 8.46
N PRO A 142 13.87 37.57 8.81
CA PRO A 142 13.32 38.04 10.08
C PRO A 142 11.86 37.60 10.29
N TRP A 143 11.59 36.88 11.39
CA TRP A 143 10.27 36.40 11.75
C TRP A 143 9.37 37.58 12.17
N THR A 144 8.21 37.72 11.54
CA THR A 144 7.29 38.86 11.70
C THR A 144 5.88 38.42 12.07
N PHE A 145 5.79 37.39 12.92
CA PHE A 145 4.51 36.86 13.40
C PHE A 145 3.85 37.80 14.42
N ASP A 146 2.52 37.89 14.37
CA ASP A 146 1.74 38.70 15.31
C ASP A 146 1.64 38.05 16.70
N SER A 147 1.90 36.75 16.79
CA SER A 147 1.82 35.96 18.01
C SER A 147 2.99 35.00 18.13
N LYS A 148 3.41 34.77 19.38
CA LYS A 148 4.40 33.76 19.74
C LYS A 148 3.81 32.34 19.73
N PHE A 149 4.70 31.35 19.67
CA PHE A 149 4.38 29.93 19.55
C PHE A 149 4.53 29.18 20.88
N ASP A 150 3.63 28.22 21.09
CA ASP A 150 3.71 27.25 22.19
C ASP A 150 4.56 26.04 21.80
N PHE A 151 4.58 25.71 20.50
CA PHE A 151 5.38 24.62 19.97
C PHE A 151 5.98 25.00 18.62
N ILE A 152 7.29 24.81 18.47
CA ILE A 152 7.98 24.93 17.19
C ILE A 152 8.53 23.55 16.83
N HIS A 153 8.28 23.10 15.61
CA HIS A 153 8.76 21.84 15.08
C HIS A 153 9.54 22.08 13.79
N ALA A 154 10.56 21.25 13.57
CA ALA A 154 11.21 21.12 12.28
C ALA A 154 11.84 19.74 12.11
N ARG A 155 12.03 19.34 10.85
CA ARG A 155 12.55 18.02 10.52
C ARG A 155 13.42 18.05 9.26
N ALA A 156 14.54 17.35 9.30
CA ALA A 156 15.45 17.14 8.17
C ALA A 156 15.89 18.44 7.45
N MET A 157 16.21 19.46 8.23
CA MET A 157 16.60 20.79 7.74
C MET A 157 18.10 20.94 7.46
N SER A 158 18.90 19.94 7.83
CA SER A 158 20.31 19.85 7.43
C SER A 158 20.46 19.95 5.91
N GLY A 159 21.40 20.77 5.43
CA GLY A 159 21.53 21.10 4.00
C GLY A 159 20.58 22.18 3.46
N SER A 160 19.62 22.64 4.26
CA SER A 160 18.68 23.71 3.88
C SER A 160 18.99 25.05 4.56
N ILE A 161 19.54 25.00 5.77
CA ILE A 161 19.81 26.17 6.61
C ILE A 161 21.27 26.60 6.51
N ARG A 162 21.52 27.91 6.33
CA ARG A 162 22.87 28.51 6.31
C ARG A 162 23.32 28.97 7.70
N ASP A 163 22.44 29.64 8.42
CA ASP A 163 22.72 30.23 9.73
C ASP A 163 21.78 29.70 10.81
N TRP A 164 22.12 28.50 11.28
CA TRP A 164 21.45 27.87 12.42
C TRP A 164 21.47 28.73 13.69
N ASP A 165 22.53 29.51 13.94
CA ASP A 165 22.62 30.31 15.17
C ASP A 165 21.54 31.41 15.16
N THR A 166 21.40 32.12 14.03
CA THR A 166 20.35 33.14 13.87
C THR A 166 18.95 32.53 13.87
N LEU A 167 18.74 31.40 13.17
CA LEU A 167 17.43 30.73 13.13
C LEU A 167 16.97 30.28 14.52
N LEU A 168 17.86 29.63 15.29
CA LEU A 168 17.54 29.16 16.64
C LEU A 168 17.31 30.32 17.61
N GLN A 169 18.04 31.44 17.45
CA GLN A 169 17.79 32.66 18.22
C GLN A 169 16.40 33.24 17.91
N GLN A 170 16.00 33.32 16.65
CA GLN A 170 14.66 33.75 16.27
C GLN A 170 13.57 32.82 16.81
N ALA A 171 13.80 31.51 16.78
CA ALA A 171 12.89 30.54 17.37
C ALA A 171 12.72 30.77 18.86
N LEU A 172 13.82 30.96 19.61
CA LEU A 172 13.77 31.26 21.04
C LEU A 172 13.01 32.57 21.35
N GLU A 173 13.24 33.62 20.58
CA GLU A 173 12.58 34.93 20.76
C GLU A 173 11.07 34.87 20.51
N ASN A 174 10.63 33.96 19.62
CA ASN A 174 9.24 33.77 19.24
C ASN A 174 8.53 32.64 20.01
N LEU A 175 9.17 32.02 20.99
CA LEU A 175 8.50 31.09 21.92
C LEU A 175 7.81 31.83 23.08
N ASN A 176 6.66 31.30 23.50
CA ASN A 176 6.04 31.64 24.77
C ASN A 176 6.91 31.19 25.96
N GLU A 177 6.63 31.69 27.17
CA GLU A 177 7.46 31.43 28.36
C GLU A 177 7.60 29.93 28.69
N ASP A 178 6.55 29.13 28.41
CA ASP A 178 6.51 27.66 28.55
C ASP A 178 6.55 26.94 27.19
N GLY A 179 6.85 27.67 26.12
CA GLY A 179 6.95 27.11 24.77
C GLY A 179 8.17 26.21 24.61
N VAL A 180 8.05 25.22 23.72
CA VAL A 180 9.08 24.22 23.45
C VAL A 180 9.38 24.13 21.96
N ILE A 181 10.61 23.73 21.62
CA ILE A 181 10.99 23.41 20.24
C ILE A 181 11.45 21.96 20.16
N GLU A 182 11.10 21.28 19.08
CA GLU A 182 11.60 19.94 18.76
C GLU A 182 12.21 19.94 17.36
N LEU A 183 13.46 19.47 17.26
CA LEU A 183 14.14 19.28 15.98
C LEU A 183 14.36 17.79 15.75
N GLN A 184 13.83 17.26 14.65
CA GLN A 184 13.97 15.86 14.26
C GLN A 184 14.92 15.74 13.06
N GLU A 185 16.19 15.46 13.31
CA GLU A 185 17.22 15.56 12.28
C GLU A 185 17.92 14.23 12.01
N TYR A 186 18.13 13.93 10.74
CA TYR A 186 19.10 12.93 10.28
C TYR A 186 19.93 13.55 9.15
N GLU A 187 21.11 12.99 8.94
CA GLU A 187 22.11 13.53 8.02
C GLU A 187 22.24 12.68 6.75
N ALA A 188 22.83 13.23 5.68
CA ALA A 188 23.15 12.46 4.47
C ALA A 188 24.35 11.50 4.64
N ALA A 189 24.95 11.46 5.83
CA ALA A 189 26.06 10.59 6.16
C ALA A 189 25.62 9.15 6.50
N TYR A 190 25.85 8.22 5.57
CA TYR A 190 25.77 6.78 5.84
C TYR A 190 26.78 6.35 6.91
N LYS A 191 26.33 5.53 7.86
CA LYS A 191 27.12 4.90 8.93
C LYS A 191 26.94 3.37 8.87
N SER A 192 27.87 2.61 9.46
CA SER A 192 27.77 1.16 9.63
C SER A 192 28.45 0.70 10.92
N ASP A 193 27.96 -0.39 11.53
CA ASP A 193 28.55 -0.96 12.76
C ASP A 193 29.49 -2.15 12.49
N ASP A 194 29.54 -2.66 11.24
CA ASP A 194 30.17 -3.93 10.87
C ASP A 194 31.30 -3.79 9.83
N GLY A 195 31.81 -2.57 9.63
CA GLY A 195 32.84 -2.30 8.63
C GLY A 195 32.31 -2.20 7.19
N THR A 196 30.99 -2.11 6.98
CA THR A 196 30.39 -1.97 5.63
C THR A 196 30.88 -0.71 4.92
N LEU A 197 30.84 0.44 5.59
CA LEU A 197 31.14 1.72 4.96
C LEU A 197 32.56 1.76 4.41
N GLU A 198 33.52 1.18 5.13
CA GLU A 198 34.94 1.18 4.79
C GLU A 198 35.23 0.47 3.47
N ARG A 199 34.44 -0.56 3.14
CA ARG A 199 34.57 -1.37 1.91
C ARG A 199 33.72 -0.88 0.73
N THR A 200 32.85 0.11 0.93
CA THR A 200 31.97 0.65 -0.13
C THR A 200 32.52 1.98 -0.67
N GLU A 201 33.11 1.92 -1.86
CA GLU A 201 33.83 3.05 -2.47
C GLU A 201 32.88 4.09 -3.07
N ALA A 202 31.77 3.67 -3.70
CA ALA A 202 30.86 4.58 -4.36
C ALA A 202 30.12 5.46 -3.35
N ILE A 203 29.57 4.89 -2.27
CA ILE A 203 28.90 5.62 -1.18
C ILE A 203 29.87 6.59 -0.50
N ARG A 204 31.11 6.15 -0.21
CA ARG A 204 32.12 7.02 0.38
C ARG A 204 32.50 8.18 -0.53
N THR A 205 32.62 7.92 -1.83
CA THR A 205 32.91 8.95 -2.84
C THR A 205 31.76 9.93 -2.93
N TRP A 206 30.52 9.44 -3.04
CA TRP A 206 29.31 10.23 -3.11
C TRP A 206 29.15 11.14 -1.89
N GLN A 207 29.26 10.59 -0.69
CA GLN A 207 29.17 11.37 0.55
C GLN A 207 30.24 12.46 0.62
N ARG A 208 31.49 12.15 0.26
CA ARG A 208 32.58 13.14 0.25
C ARG A 208 32.31 14.30 -0.71
N GLN A 209 31.81 13.99 -1.91
CA GLN A 209 31.49 15.00 -2.92
C GLN A 209 30.26 15.83 -2.53
N LEU A 210 29.21 15.19 -2.02
CA LEU A 210 28.04 15.90 -1.51
C LEU A 210 28.41 16.87 -0.39
N ASN A 211 29.22 16.41 0.56
CA ASN A 211 29.70 17.25 1.67
C ASN A 211 30.50 18.45 1.14
N GLU A 212 31.46 18.21 0.23
CA GLU A 212 32.26 19.27 -0.40
C GLU A 212 31.39 20.30 -1.13
N ALA A 213 30.39 19.85 -1.88
CA ALA A 213 29.46 20.74 -2.58
C ALA A 213 28.63 21.58 -1.58
N SER A 214 28.10 20.93 -0.55
CA SER A 214 27.25 21.55 0.47
C SER A 214 28.01 22.61 1.31
N GLU A 215 29.28 22.34 1.63
CA GLU A 215 30.15 23.27 2.36
C GLU A 215 30.50 24.50 1.53
N ARG A 216 30.75 24.35 0.22
CA ARG A 216 31.09 25.47 -0.69
C ARG A 216 29.96 26.49 -0.80
N VAL A 217 28.71 26.09 -0.63
CA VAL A 217 27.54 26.98 -0.66
C VAL A 217 27.06 27.41 0.73
N GLY A 218 27.75 26.99 1.79
CA GLY A 218 27.45 27.36 3.17
C GLY A 218 26.22 26.67 3.77
N GLN A 219 25.79 25.54 3.22
CA GLN A 219 24.64 24.74 3.69
C GLN A 219 25.09 23.31 3.95
N PRO A 220 25.86 23.04 5.03
CA PRO A 220 26.42 21.72 5.28
C PRO A 220 25.33 20.66 5.47
N MET A 221 25.47 19.55 4.75
CA MET A 221 24.48 18.45 4.75
C MET A 221 24.44 17.64 6.05
N ASN A 222 25.48 17.77 6.89
CA ASN A 222 25.61 17.06 8.16
C ASN A 222 25.90 18.11 9.25
N SER A 223 24.86 18.51 9.98
CA SER A 223 24.93 19.56 11.01
C SER A 223 24.51 19.09 12.41
N VAL A 224 23.97 17.88 12.52
CA VAL A 224 23.24 17.37 13.70
C VAL A 224 24.12 17.31 14.93
N GLU A 225 25.36 16.85 14.76
CA GLU A 225 26.34 16.76 15.85
C GLU A 225 26.63 18.12 16.53
N THR A 226 26.35 19.24 15.85
CA THR A 226 26.55 20.59 16.40
C THR A 226 25.29 21.23 16.98
N LEU A 227 24.10 20.74 16.62
CA LEU A 227 22.83 21.41 16.95
C LEU A 227 22.57 21.50 18.45
N LYS A 228 22.88 20.45 19.21
CA LYS A 228 22.76 20.47 20.68
C LYS A 228 23.56 21.61 21.31
N ALA A 229 24.83 21.73 20.95
CA ALA A 229 25.71 22.78 21.47
C ALA A 229 25.25 24.18 21.03
N ARG A 230 24.69 24.31 19.82
CA ARG A 230 24.13 25.57 19.32
C ARG A 230 22.86 25.98 20.08
N LEU A 231 21.95 25.05 20.35
CA LEU A 231 20.77 25.27 21.18
C LEU A 231 21.16 25.80 22.57
N GLU A 232 22.10 25.12 23.24
CA GLU A 232 22.61 25.53 24.55
C GLU A 232 23.25 26.93 24.51
N LYS A 233 24.03 27.22 23.45
CA LYS A 233 24.65 28.53 23.22
C LYS A 233 23.61 29.64 22.99
N CYS A 234 22.51 29.34 22.29
CA CYS A 234 21.42 30.30 22.04
C CYS A 234 20.61 30.61 23.31
N GLY A 235 20.75 29.82 24.38
CA GLY A 235 20.07 30.04 25.65
C GLY A 235 18.94 29.06 25.95
N PHE A 236 18.77 28.02 25.13
CA PHE A 236 17.97 26.87 25.52
C PHE A 236 18.63 26.09 26.65
N VAL A 237 17.83 25.45 27.50
CA VAL A 237 18.28 24.68 28.66
C VAL A 237 17.71 23.26 28.62
N ASP A 238 18.34 22.33 29.36
CA ASP A 238 17.91 20.93 29.42
C ASP A 238 17.72 20.27 28.04
N VAL A 239 18.70 20.45 27.15
CA VAL A 239 18.61 19.96 25.77
C VAL A 239 18.76 18.43 25.76
N ARG A 240 17.61 17.74 25.71
CA ARG A 240 17.56 16.30 25.52
C ARG A 240 17.89 15.94 24.08
N ASP A 241 18.59 14.83 23.92
CA ASP A 241 19.01 14.30 22.63
C ASP A 241 18.67 12.81 22.58
N ASP A 242 17.58 12.48 21.89
CA ASP A 242 17.14 11.09 21.69
C ASP A 242 17.71 10.56 20.37
N ALA A 243 18.81 9.81 20.45
CA ALA A 243 19.45 9.21 19.30
C ALA A 243 18.82 7.86 18.89
N TYR A 244 18.52 7.73 17.60
CA TYR A 244 17.95 6.53 16.95
C TYR A 244 18.88 6.01 15.86
N LYS A 245 18.89 4.69 15.67
CA LYS A 245 19.51 4.04 14.51
C LYS A 245 18.44 3.80 13.45
N LEU A 246 18.53 4.48 12.32
CA LEU A 246 17.61 4.31 11.20
C LEU A 246 18.26 3.39 10.15
N PRO A 247 17.85 2.11 10.06
CA PRO A 247 18.46 1.17 9.11
C PRO A 247 18.15 1.54 7.66
N VAL A 248 19.05 1.19 6.74
CA VAL A 248 18.85 1.26 5.29
C VAL A 248 18.98 -0.14 4.73
N GLY A 249 17.88 -0.70 4.24
CA GLY A 249 17.77 -2.06 3.74
C GLY A 249 17.18 -3.07 4.75
N PRO A 250 16.74 -4.24 4.27
CA PRO A 250 15.99 -5.23 5.06
C PRO A 250 16.88 -6.16 5.92
N TRP A 251 18.03 -5.67 6.39
CA TRP A 251 18.98 -6.43 7.20
C TRP A 251 18.65 -6.55 8.71
N PRO A 252 17.89 -5.63 9.35
CA PRO A 252 17.55 -5.79 10.76
C PRO A 252 16.77 -7.08 11.03
N LYS A 253 17.03 -7.72 12.17
CA LYS A 253 16.23 -8.90 12.62
C LYS A 253 14.85 -8.49 13.12
N ASP A 254 14.77 -7.37 13.82
CA ASP A 254 13.51 -6.82 14.31
C ASP A 254 12.59 -6.51 13.12
N ARG A 255 11.37 -7.04 13.17
CA ARG A 255 10.42 -6.96 12.04
C ARG A 255 10.08 -5.52 11.68
N ARG A 256 9.89 -4.65 12.68
CA ARG A 256 9.54 -3.24 12.46
C ARG A 256 10.72 -2.47 11.87
N LEU A 257 11.93 -2.65 12.41
CA LEU A 257 13.14 -2.03 11.86
C LEU A 257 13.48 -2.58 10.47
N LYS A 258 13.15 -3.84 10.16
CA LYS A 258 13.29 -4.40 8.81
C LYS A 258 12.37 -3.71 7.81
N GLU A 259 11.11 -3.50 8.19
CA GLU A 259 10.13 -2.80 7.37
C GLU A 259 10.52 -1.33 7.16
N ILE A 260 10.88 -0.63 8.23
CA ILE A 260 11.45 0.73 8.17
C ILE A 260 12.69 0.76 7.28
N GLY A 261 13.59 -0.23 7.41
CA GLY A 261 14.80 -0.33 6.59
C GLY A 261 14.51 -0.54 5.12
N TYR A 262 13.49 -1.34 4.78
CA TYR A 262 13.03 -1.52 3.41
C TYR A 262 12.52 -0.21 2.81
N MET A 263 11.68 0.52 3.54
CA MET A 263 11.17 1.83 3.09
C MET A 263 12.29 2.87 2.99
N MET A 264 13.24 2.86 3.92
CA MET A 264 14.38 3.75 3.90
C MET A 264 15.31 3.48 2.71
N LEU A 265 15.43 2.22 2.26
CA LEU A 265 16.17 1.89 1.03
C LEU A 265 15.55 2.54 -0.20
N PHE A 266 14.22 2.48 -0.33
CA PHE A 266 13.52 3.16 -1.43
C PHE A 266 13.67 4.69 -1.32
N HIS A 267 13.47 5.25 -0.12
CA HIS A 267 13.71 6.67 0.14
C HIS A 267 15.13 7.09 -0.28
N CYS A 268 16.16 6.28 0.01
CA CYS A 268 17.53 6.53 -0.41
C CYS A 268 17.71 6.50 -1.93
N PHE A 269 17.07 5.57 -2.65
CA PHE A 269 17.14 5.54 -4.12
C PHE A 269 16.56 6.79 -4.76
N GLU A 270 15.42 7.26 -4.26
CA GLU A 270 14.78 8.50 -4.73
C GLU A 270 15.62 9.74 -4.37
N ALA A 271 16.22 9.74 -3.18
CA ALA A 271 17.09 10.81 -2.70
C ALA A 271 18.36 10.98 -3.56
N LEU A 272 18.92 9.91 -4.14
CA LEU A 272 20.20 10.00 -4.86
C LEU A 272 20.20 11.05 -5.96
N GLU A 273 19.16 11.10 -6.79
CA GLU A 273 19.09 12.11 -7.85
C GLU A 273 18.92 13.52 -7.28
N ALA A 274 18.06 13.69 -6.28
CA ALA A 274 17.79 14.98 -5.65
C ALA A 274 19.07 15.61 -5.06
N PHE A 275 19.85 14.81 -4.33
CA PHE A 275 21.09 15.26 -3.69
C PHE A 275 22.32 15.27 -4.61
N THR A 276 22.26 14.63 -5.78
CA THR A 276 23.43 14.59 -6.70
C THR A 276 23.33 15.64 -7.79
N LEU A 277 22.21 15.73 -8.50
CA LEU A 277 22.16 16.41 -9.81
C LEU A 277 22.57 17.88 -9.72
N ALA A 278 21.86 18.71 -8.95
CA ALA A 278 22.17 20.13 -8.84
C ALA A 278 23.47 20.41 -8.06
N PRO A 279 23.76 19.81 -6.89
CA PRO A 279 25.00 20.08 -6.17
C PRO A 279 26.26 19.73 -6.99
N PHE A 280 26.26 18.62 -7.72
CA PHE A 280 27.45 18.17 -8.44
C PHE A 280 27.64 18.93 -9.75
N THR A 281 26.56 19.25 -10.48
CA THR A 281 26.66 20.05 -11.71
C THR A 281 26.96 21.51 -11.42
N ARG A 282 26.17 22.16 -10.55
CA ARG A 282 26.25 23.60 -10.30
C ARG A 282 27.49 24.00 -9.49
N VAL A 283 27.92 23.16 -8.54
CA VAL A 283 28.99 23.51 -7.58
C VAL A 283 30.33 22.83 -7.91
N LEU A 284 30.30 21.54 -8.26
CA LEU A 284 31.52 20.77 -8.52
C LEU A 284 31.90 20.70 -10.00
N GLY A 285 30.98 21.04 -10.91
CA GLY A 285 31.22 21.03 -12.36
C GLY A 285 31.31 19.62 -12.96
N TRP A 286 30.68 18.62 -12.32
CA TRP A 286 30.67 17.25 -12.82
C TRP A 286 29.79 17.11 -14.06
N SER A 287 30.17 16.20 -14.95
CA SER A 287 29.36 15.85 -16.12
C SER A 287 28.21 14.91 -15.75
N SER A 288 27.17 14.88 -16.60
CA SER A 288 26.01 13.99 -16.43
C SER A 288 26.40 12.51 -16.42
N ASP A 289 27.42 12.11 -17.16
CA ASP A 289 27.87 10.72 -17.23
C ASP A 289 28.64 10.30 -15.96
N GLU A 290 29.49 11.17 -15.42
CA GLU A 290 30.20 10.91 -14.15
C GLU A 290 29.20 10.75 -12.99
N MET A 291 28.19 11.62 -12.92
CA MET A 291 27.14 11.51 -11.91
C MET A 291 26.31 10.22 -12.07
N ARG A 292 25.93 9.87 -13.30
CA ARG A 292 25.16 8.64 -13.56
C ARG A 292 25.95 7.41 -13.13
N GLN A 293 27.24 7.35 -13.47
CA GLN A 293 28.11 6.24 -13.08
C GLN A 293 28.24 6.13 -11.55
N LEU A 294 28.44 7.26 -10.86
CA LEU A 294 28.53 7.28 -9.41
C LEU A 294 27.22 6.83 -8.75
N MET A 295 26.07 7.36 -9.20
CA MET A 295 24.75 7.00 -8.66
C MET A 295 24.43 5.50 -8.86
N GLU A 296 24.75 4.93 -10.03
CA GLU A 296 24.58 3.48 -10.25
C GLU A 296 25.48 2.65 -9.34
N GLY A 297 26.73 3.08 -9.10
CA GLY A 297 27.60 2.47 -8.11
C GLY A 297 27.02 2.50 -6.70
N VAL A 298 26.46 3.66 -6.28
CA VAL A 298 25.81 3.81 -4.98
C VAL A 298 24.59 2.91 -4.85
N LYS A 299 23.72 2.85 -5.88
CA LYS A 299 22.54 1.97 -5.89
C LYS A 299 22.95 0.50 -5.76
N ALA A 300 23.99 0.07 -6.47
CA ALA A 300 24.50 -1.30 -6.38
C ALA A 300 25.03 -1.63 -4.98
N GLU A 301 25.76 -0.71 -4.35
CA GLU A 301 26.25 -0.89 -2.98
C GLU A 301 25.10 -0.93 -1.95
N LEU A 302 24.07 -0.09 -2.10
CA LEU A 302 22.87 -0.10 -1.25
C LEU A 302 22.02 -1.38 -1.43
N ALA A 303 21.95 -1.91 -2.65
CA ALA A 303 21.21 -3.14 -2.97
C ALA A 303 21.94 -4.44 -2.55
N THR A 304 23.20 -4.34 -2.14
CA THR A 304 24.01 -5.50 -1.75
C THR A 304 23.58 -6.00 -0.37
N ALA A 305 23.07 -7.23 -0.28
CA ALA A 305 22.50 -7.80 0.94
C ALA A 305 23.50 -7.90 2.12
N GLN A 306 24.80 -7.96 1.83
CA GLN A 306 25.86 -8.00 2.84
C GLN A 306 26.24 -6.62 3.38
N ASN A 307 25.64 -5.54 2.86
CA ASN A 307 25.94 -4.18 3.30
C ASN A 307 24.88 -3.69 4.30
N HIS A 308 25.31 -3.35 5.51
CA HIS A 308 24.43 -2.98 6.62
C HIS A 308 24.56 -1.48 6.95
N PHE A 309 23.93 -0.66 6.12
CA PHE A 309 23.93 0.79 6.29
C PHE A 309 22.85 1.27 7.26
N LYS A 310 23.11 2.41 7.89
CA LYS A 310 22.16 3.15 8.73
C LYS A 310 22.46 4.64 8.72
N PHE A 311 21.47 5.43 9.10
CA PHE A 311 21.64 6.82 9.53
C PHE A 311 21.56 6.94 11.05
N GLY A 312 22.21 7.97 11.59
CA GLY A 312 21.89 8.50 12.91
C GLY A 312 20.74 9.50 12.75
N LEU A 313 19.74 9.37 13.61
CA LEU A 313 18.63 10.31 13.69
C LEU A 313 18.51 10.78 15.13
N ASP A 314 18.58 12.08 15.34
CA ASP A 314 18.60 12.70 16.65
C ASP A 314 17.36 13.58 16.80
N ILE A 315 16.63 13.39 17.91
CA ILE A 315 15.48 14.22 18.27
C ILE A 315 15.88 15.10 19.43
N LEU A 316 16.09 16.38 19.13
CA LEU A 316 16.53 17.39 20.08
C LEU A 316 15.31 18.08 20.70
N ILE A 317 15.20 18.01 22.02
CA ILE A 317 14.09 18.57 22.80
C ILE A 317 14.64 19.49 23.89
N PRO A 318 14.97 20.73 23.55
CA PRO A 318 15.30 21.78 24.50
C PRO A 318 14.08 22.38 25.23
N LEU A 319 14.32 22.89 26.45
CA LEU A 319 13.38 23.74 27.18
C LEU A 319 13.77 25.23 27.08
N ASN A 320 12.78 26.11 27.22
CA ASN A 320 13.01 27.54 27.32
C ASN A 320 13.52 27.91 28.73
N SER A 321 14.50 28.81 28.82
CA SER A 321 15.14 29.24 30.08
C SER A 321 14.17 29.86 31.11
N SER A 322 13.03 30.42 30.67
CA SER A 322 11.96 30.96 31.53
C SER A 322 11.21 29.87 32.32
N THR A 323 11.15 28.64 31.81
CA THR A 323 10.40 27.51 32.38
C THR A 323 11.04 26.96 33.67
N VAL A 324 12.34 27.18 33.89
CA VAL A 324 13.12 26.60 35.01
C VAL A 324 12.80 27.23 36.38
N ARG A 325 12.06 28.35 36.46
CA ARG A 325 11.77 29.03 37.75
C ARG A 325 10.66 28.39 38.60
N ARG A 326 10.00 27.29 38.19
CA ARG A 326 8.84 26.75 38.93
C ARG A 326 8.77 25.23 39.17
N VAL A 327 9.87 24.48 39.06
CA VAL A 327 9.86 23.05 39.47
C VAL A 327 10.99 22.77 40.47
N PRO A 328 10.69 22.44 41.75
CA PRO A 328 11.70 21.95 42.68
C PRO A 328 12.16 20.55 42.24
N ALA A 329 13.47 20.31 42.39
CA ALA A 329 14.15 19.09 42.00
C ALA A 329 13.57 17.81 42.65
N VAL A 330 12.75 17.05 41.92
CA VAL A 330 12.63 15.58 42.01
C VAL A 330 12.09 15.03 40.67
N PHE A 331 12.96 14.66 39.73
CA PHE A 331 12.63 13.76 38.62
C PHE A 331 13.83 12.85 38.33
N ASN A 332 14.09 11.91 39.25
CA ASN A 332 14.91 10.73 38.97
C ASN A 332 13.98 9.54 38.75
N GLY A 333 13.62 9.29 37.50
CA GLY A 333 12.98 8.07 37.05
C GLY A 333 13.51 7.73 35.68
N SER A 334 14.51 6.84 35.62
CA SER A 334 15.05 6.35 34.35
C SER A 334 13.94 5.68 33.52
N PRO A 335 13.75 6.04 32.23
CA PRO A 335 12.86 5.31 31.34
C PRO A 335 13.45 3.95 30.96
N PRO A 336 12.62 2.99 30.52
CA PRO A 336 13.03 1.60 30.27
C PRO A 336 14.01 1.51 29.08
N GLU A 337 15.09 0.75 29.28
CA GLU A 337 16.10 0.48 28.25
C GLU A 337 15.52 -0.32 27.07
N PRO A 338 16.01 -0.09 25.84
CA PRO A 338 15.74 -0.95 24.70
C PRO A 338 16.44 -2.30 24.89
N GLN A 339 15.68 -3.35 25.18
CA GLN A 339 16.20 -4.71 25.31
C GLN A 339 16.64 -5.25 23.95
N ASN A 340 17.95 -5.42 23.78
CA ASN A 340 18.55 -6.20 22.70
C ASN A 340 18.44 -7.69 23.06
N GLU A 341 17.63 -8.46 22.34
CA GLU A 341 17.61 -9.92 22.47
C GLU A 341 18.39 -10.63 21.37
N VAL A 342 19.03 -11.71 21.79
CA VAL A 342 20.22 -12.34 21.23
C VAL A 342 19.88 -13.28 20.07
N ALA A 343 20.75 -13.28 19.06
CA ALA A 343 20.74 -14.18 17.92
C ALA A 343 20.88 -15.67 18.34
N GLY A 344 20.01 -16.53 17.82
CA GLY A 344 20.20 -17.99 17.86
C GLY A 344 19.66 -18.68 16.61
N GLY A 345 20.57 -19.33 15.87
CA GLY A 345 20.33 -20.62 15.20
C GLY A 345 19.64 -20.66 13.84
N LEU A 346 20.43 -20.87 12.79
CA LEU A 346 20.02 -21.31 11.46
C LEU A 346 19.50 -22.75 11.48
N ASP A 347 18.55 -23.10 10.60
CA ASP A 347 18.79 -24.24 9.70
C ASP A 347 18.01 -24.14 8.38
N THR A 348 18.63 -24.65 7.33
CA THR A 348 18.33 -24.51 5.90
C THR A 348 17.46 -25.64 5.35
N ALA A 349 16.60 -25.38 4.34
CA ALA A 349 16.29 -26.36 3.29
C ALA A 349 15.68 -25.73 2.02
N GLN A 350 16.14 -26.27 0.88
CA GLN A 350 15.98 -25.90 -0.52
C GLN A 350 14.60 -26.17 -1.16
N ASP A 351 14.32 -25.38 -2.20
CA ASP A 351 13.68 -25.63 -3.52
C ASP A 351 12.89 -26.92 -3.79
N GLY A 352 11.72 -26.77 -4.43
CA GLY A 352 11.08 -27.84 -5.20
C GLY A 352 9.61 -27.63 -5.58
N ASP A 353 9.40 -27.23 -6.84
CA ASP A 353 8.29 -27.52 -7.76
C ASP A 353 6.80 -27.51 -7.33
N SER A 354 6.10 -26.60 -8.01
CA SER A 354 4.76 -26.71 -8.61
C SER A 354 3.98 -28.03 -8.46
N LYS A 355 2.74 -27.91 -7.93
CA LYS A 355 1.55 -28.66 -8.37
C LYS A 355 0.25 -28.02 -7.87
N GLU A 356 -0.64 -27.78 -8.83
CA GLU A 356 -2.07 -27.50 -8.64
C GLU A 356 -2.73 -28.53 -7.73
N LEU A 357 -3.59 -28.07 -6.81
CA LEU A 357 -4.77 -28.81 -6.38
C LEU A 357 -5.87 -27.80 -6.03
N ASP A 358 -6.73 -27.59 -7.02
CA ASP A 358 -8.10 -27.10 -6.90
C ASP A 358 -8.92 -27.98 -5.93
N GLN A 359 -10.00 -27.39 -5.39
CA GLN A 359 -11.04 -27.92 -4.47
C GLN A 359 -10.91 -27.50 -2.99
N SER A 360 -11.63 -26.43 -2.64
CA SER A 360 -12.28 -26.29 -1.34
C SER A 360 -13.80 -26.16 -1.54
N PRO A 361 -14.65 -26.90 -0.79
CA PRO A 361 -16.07 -26.98 -1.08
C PRO A 361 -16.85 -25.74 -0.62
N ASN A 362 -18.01 -25.58 -1.25
CA ASN A 362 -19.06 -24.62 -0.94
C ASN A 362 -19.29 -24.39 0.57
N ALA A 363 -19.18 -23.14 1.00
CA ALA A 363 -19.73 -22.65 2.25
C ALA A 363 -21.26 -22.50 2.14
N LYS A 364 -22.00 -23.61 2.01
CA LYS A 364 -23.47 -23.64 2.22
C LYS A 364 -24.04 -24.91 2.86
N ASP A 365 -23.25 -25.96 3.13
CA ASP A 365 -23.76 -27.22 3.69
C ASP A 365 -23.14 -27.61 5.05
N ALA A 366 -23.26 -26.75 6.05
CA ALA A 366 -22.97 -27.14 7.45
C ALA A 366 -24.06 -26.62 8.40
N ILE A 367 -25.29 -27.08 8.17
CA ILE A 367 -26.33 -27.14 9.21
C ILE A 367 -26.69 -28.61 9.40
N THR A 368 -26.68 -29.03 10.67
CA THR A 368 -26.93 -30.38 11.21
C THR A 368 -25.76 -31.36 11.17
N ASN A 369 -25.02 -31.49 12.28
CA ASN A 369 -25.11 -32.73 13.07
C ASN A 369 -24.50 -32.57 14.47
N THR A 370 -25.33 -32.83 15.46
CA THR A 370 -24.96 -33.13 16.85
C THR A 370 -24.21 -34.44 16.91
N GLY A 371 -23.06 -34.48 17.58
CA GLY A 371 -22.33 -35.71 17.88
C GLY A 371 -21.43 -35.51 19.09
N ASP A 372 -21.86 -36.08 20.21
CA ASP A 372 -21.10 -36.23 21.46
C ASP A 372 -19.72 -36.82 21.21
N GLU A 373 -18.66 -36.20 21.75
CA GLU A 373 -17.47 -36.95 22.18
C GLU A 373 -17.05 -36.49 23.59
N LYS A 374 -17.19 -37.43 24.52
CA LYS A 374 -16.65 -37.37 25.87
C LYS A 374 -15.27 -38.02 25.92
N ASP A 375 -14.51 -37.51 26.90
CA ASP A 375 -13.41 -38.10 27.66
C ASP A 375 -12.00 -38.10 27.06
N GLY A 376 -11.11 -37.38 27.77
CA GLY A 376 -10.04 -38.07 28.49
C GLY A 376 -8.68 -37.38 28.46
N GLY A 377 -8.30 -36.71 29.56
CA GLY A 377 -6.91 -36.29 29.78
C GLY A 377 -6.71 -35.39 31.00
N GLY A 378 -6.56 -36.01 32.18
CA GLY A 378 -6.38 -35.29 33.44
C GLY A 378 -5.07 -34.51 33.53
N GLY A 379 -5.17 -33.28 34.05
CA GLY A 379 -4.07 -32.41 34.44
C GLY A 379 -4.52 -31.46 35.55
N LYS A 380 -3.97 -31.66 36.75
CA LYS A 380 -4.05 -30.86 38.00
C LYS A 380 -4.89 -29.57 37.97
N ASP A 381 -6.05 -29.64 38.64
CA ASP A 381 -6.87 -28.52 39.09
C ASP A 381 -6.09 -27.57 40.01
N ASP A 382 -5.85 -26.35 39.54
CA ASP A 382 -6.02 -25.16 40.36
C ASP A 382 -7.48 -24.68 40.19
N GLY A 383 -8.18 -24.35 41.28
CA GLY A 383 -9.62 -24.03 41.25
C GLY A 383 -10.01 -22.79 40.42
N THR A 384 -9.05 -22.17 39.75
CA THR A 384 -9.12 -20.97 38.91
C THR A 384 -9.23 -21.27 37.41
N GLY A 385 -9.41 -22.53 36.99
CA GLY A 385 -9.68 -22.87 35.57
C GLY A 385 -11.15 -23.19 35.28
N ALA A 386 -11.91 -23.65 36.29
CA ALA A 386 -13.26 -24.17 36.11
C ALA A 386 -14.33 -23.09 35.89
N LEU A 387 -14.08 -21.84 36.31
CA LEU A 387 -15.01 -20.72 36.08
C LEU A 387 -14.85 -20.15 34.66
N GLU A 388 -13.61 -20.07 34.19
CA GLU A 388 -13.20 -19.64 32.86
C GLU A 388 -13.72 -20.62 31.81
N GLU A 389 -13.56 -21.93 32.03
CA GLU A 389 -14.11 -22.96 31.14
C GLU A 389 -15.64 -22.85 31.04
N LYS A 390 -16.32 -22.59 32.17
CA LYS A 390 -17.78 -22.33 32.18
C LYS A 390 -18.16 -21.06 31.44
N LEU A 391 -17.37 -19.99 31.56
CA LEU A 391 -17.59 -18.74 30.83
C LEU A 391 -17.43 -18.96 29.34
N LEU A 392 -16.38 -19.66 28.90
CA LEU A 392 -16.13 -20.01 27.51
C LEU A 392 -17.29 -20.85 26.93
N ALA A 393 -17.73 -21.88 27.65
CA ALA A 393 -18.86 -22.72 27.24
C ALA A 393 -20.18 -21.93 27.19
N ALA A 394 -20.49 -21.14 28.22
CA ALA A 394 -21.69 -20.31 28.25
C ALA A 394 -21.70 -19.27 27.13
N ALA A 395 -20.54 -18.69 26.80
CA ALA A 395 -20.42 -17.73 25.71
C ALA A 395 -20.58 -18.37 24.33
N ARG A 396 -20.05 -19.58 24.13
CA ARG A 396 -20.26 -20.38 22.91
C ARG A 396 -21.72 -20.79 22.72
N ASP A 397 -22.38 -21.18 23.80
CA ASP A 397 -23.75 -21.71 23.77
C ASP A 397 -24.82 -20.60 23.84
N GLY A 398 -24.41 -19.34 24.06
CA GLY A 398 -25.30 -18.18 24.09
C GLY A 398 -26.07 -18.02 25.39
N ASN A 399 -25.62 -18.64 26.48
CA ASN A 399 -26.30 -18.58 27.77
C ASN A 399 -26.02 -17.25 28.50
N GLU A 400 -26.78 -16.23 28.12
CA GLU A 400 -26.67 -14.86 28.64
C GLU A 400 -26.73 -14.77 30.17
N GLU A 401 -27.64 -15.52 30.80
CA GLU A 401 -27.83 -15.48 32.26
C GLU A 401 -26.58 -16.00 32.99
N VAL A 402 -26.05 -17.15 32.54
CA VAL A 402 -24.82 -17.71 33.11
C VAL A 402 -23.62 -16.80 32.86
N VAL A 403 -23.50 -16.20 31.68
CA VAL A 403 -22.44 -15.22 31.40
C VAL A 403 -22.56 -14.03 32.36
N ARG A 404 -23.75 -13.46 32.53
CA ARG A 404 -24.00 -12.31 33.40
C ARG A 404 -23.67 -12.62 34.87
N ASP A 405 -24.05 -13.79 35.36
CA ASP A 405 -23.75 -14.24 36.73
C ASP A 405 -22.26 -14.46 36.96
N LEU A 406 -21.55 -15.01 35.97
CA LEU A 406 -20.10 -15.20 36.04
C LEU A 406 -19.36 -13.85 36.00
N LEU A 407 -19.80 -12.91 35.16
CA LEU A 407 -19.22 -11.57 35.06
C LEU A 407 -19.48 -10.68 36.28
N GLN A 408 -20.38 -11.04 37.20
CA GLN A 408 -20.52 -10.34 38.50
C GLN A 408 -19.37 -10.69 39.47
N LYS A 409 -18.65 -11.78 39.24
CA LYS A 409 -17.52 -12.24 40.05
C LYS A 409 -16.19 -11.71 39.52
N GLU A 410 -16.12 -10.41 39.23
CA GLU A 410 -15.02 -9.76 38.49
C GLU A 410 -13.64 -9.96 39.12
N GLU A 411 -13.55 -10.11 40.44
CA GLU A 411 -12.28 -10.34 41.16
C GLU A 411 -11.78 -11.79 41.05
N GLU A 412 -12.64 -12.73 40.66
CA GLU A 412 -12.34 -14.17 40.62
C GLU A 412 -12.16 -14.71 39.19
N ILE A 413 -12.73 -14.03 38.18
CA ILE A 413 -12.79 -14.56 36.80
C ILE A 413 -11.90 -13.80 35.81
N LYS A 414 -11.06 -14.54 35.10
CA LYS A 414 -10.25 -13.99 34.02
C LYS A 414 -11.05 -13.91 32.72
N ILE A 415 -11.69 -12.77 32.44
CA ILE A 415 -12.57 -12.59 31.26
C ILE A 415 -11.83 -12.77 29.92
N ASN A 416 -10.53 -12.47 29.86
CA ASN A 416 -9.70 -12.69 28.68
C ASN A 416 -9.01 -14.08 28.65
N ALA A 417 -9.46 -15.04 29.47
CA ALA A 417 -9.04 -16.42 29.35
C ALA A 417 -9.41 -16.98 27.97
N THR A 418 -8.62 -17.93 27.50
CA THR A 418 -8.73 -18.50 26.16
C THR A 418 -8.82 -20.01 26.21
N ASP A 419 -9.51 -20.60 25.24
CA ASP A 419 -9.49 -22.04 25.00
C ASP A 419 -8.17 -22.50 24.35
N VAL A 420 -8.11 -23.79 23.96
CA VAL A 420 -6.96 -24.42 23.30
C VAL A 420 -6.62 -23.79 21.94
N ASP A 421 -7.60 -23.18 21.28
CA ASP A 421 -7.43 -22.47 20.01
C ASP A 421 -7.07 -21.00 20.21
N GLY A 422 -6.87 -20.55 21.46
CA GLY A 422 -6.61 -19.15 21.79
C GLY A 422 -7.86 -18.27 21.76
N ARG A 423 -9.07 -18.85 21.71
CA ARG A 423 -10.33 -18.09 21.63
C ARG A 423 -10.85 -17.74 23.02
N SER A 424 -11.10 -16.46 23.24
CA SER A 424 -11.79 -15.98 24.44
C SER A 424 -13.31 -16.11 24.33
N ALA A 425 -14.02 -15.84 25.43
CA ALA A 425 -15.48 -15.79 25.46
C ALA A 425 -16.05 -14.83 24.39
N LEU A 426 -15.37 -13.71 24.13
CA LEU A 426 -15.78 -12.76 23.08
C LEU A 426 -15.64 -13.37 21.68
N HIS A 427 -14.58 -14.13 21.40
CA HIS A 427 -14.42 -14.85 20.14
C HIS A 427 -15.52 -15.88 19.92
N LEU A 428 -15.80 -16.69 20.95
CA LEU A 428 -16.80 -17.77 20.87
C LEU A 428 -18.22 -17.23 20.69
N ALA A 429 -18.56 -16.16 21.41
CA ALA A 429 -19.84 -15.47 21.26
C ALA A 429 -19.97 -14.81 19.87
N ALA A 430 -18.89 -14.18 19.37
CA ALA A 430 -18.89 -13.53 18.07
C ALA A 430 -18.97 -14.53 16.90
N LYS A 431 -18.25 -15.66 16.98
CA LYS A 431 -18.32 -16.76 16.02
C LYS A 431 -19.72 -17.38 15.94
N SER A 432 -20.42 -17.43 17.08
CA SER A 432 -21.73 -18.09 17.21
C SER A 432 -22.93 -17.13 17.07
N GLY A 433 -22.69 -15.84 16.84
CA GLY A 433 -23.76 -14.85 16.61
C GLY A 433 -24.51 -14.39 17.86
N HIS A 434 -23.97 -14.61 19.06
CA HIS A 434 -24.67 -14.33 20.32
C HIS A 434 -24.55 -12.85 20.73
N GLN A 435 -25.28 -11.97 20.04
CA GLN A 435 -25.22 -10.51 20.24
C GLN A 435 -25.32 -10.07 21.70
N LYS A 436 -26.27 -10.62 22.46
CA LYS A 436 -26.47 -10.21 23.87
C LYS A 436 -25.30 -10.60 24.77
N VAL A 437 -24.70 -11.77 24.53
CA VAL A 437 -23.49 -12.19 25.24
C VAL A 437 -22.33 -11.25 24.90
N VAL A 438 -22.18 -10.89 23.62
CA VAL A 438 -21.19 -9.89 23.18
C VAL A 438 -21.42 -8.56 23.91
N GLN A 439 -22.64 -8.05 23.97
CA GLN A 439 -22.97 -6.82 24.71
C GLN A 439 -22.53 -6.86 26.17
N GLU A 440 -22.83 -7.95 26.89
CA GLU A 440 -22.46 -8.07 28.30
C GLU A 440 -20.94 -8.16 28.51
N LEU A 441 -20.23 -8.88 27.63
CA LEU A 441 -18.77 -8.95 27.64
C LEU A 441 -18.13 -7.59 27.35
N LEU A 442 -18.64 -6.85 26.37
CA LEU A 442 -18.13 -5.52 26.01
C LEU A 442 -18.35 -4.50 27.14
N LYS A 443 -19.58 -4.43 27.69
CA LYS A 443 -19.92 -3.57 28.83
C LYS A 443 -19.01 -3.83 30.03
N THR A 444 -18.83 -5.11 30.37
CA THR A 444 -18.00 -5.50 31.51
C THR A 444 -16.53 -5.17 31.27
N SER A 445 -16.01 -5.49 30.07
CA SER A 445 -14.61 -5.19 29.71
C SER A 445 -14.28 -3.69 29.75
N ASN A 446 -15.25 -2.83 29.42
CA ASN A 446 -15.12 -1.38 29.55
C ASN A 446 -15.13 -0.95 31.02
N ARG A 447 -16.07 -1.48 31.83
CA ARG A 447 -16.20 -1.18 33.27
C ARG A 447 -14.90 -1.44 34.04
N ILE A 448 -14.22 -2.55 33.74
CA ILE A 448 -13.01 -2.97 34.46
C ILE A 448 -11.69 -2.56 33.76
N GLY A 449 -11.77 -1.83 32.63
CA GLY A 449 -10.59 -1.25 31.97
C GLY A 449 -9.69 -2.23 31.20
N ILE A 450 -10.19 -3.39 30.77
CA ILE A 450 -9.42 -4.38 29.98
C ILE A 450 -9.72 -4.34 28.48
N ILE A 451 -10.31 -3.24 28.00
CA ILE A 451 -10.84 -3.08 26.64
C ILE A 451 -9.81 -3.45 25.55
N HIS A 452 -8.58 -2.96 25.64
CA HIS A 452 -7.50 -3.28 24.70
C HIS A 452 -7.10 -4.76 24.72
N GLN A 453 -7.15 -5.39 25.90
CA GLN A 453 -6.70 -6.78 26.09
C GLN A 453 -7.73 -7.80 25.60
N LEU A 454 -9.01 -7.42 25.49
CA LEU A 454 -10.08 -8.33 25.08
C LEU A 454 -10.47 -8.13 23.61
N TRP A 455 -10.55 -6.90 23.11
CA TRP A 455 -11.11 -6.61 21.79
C TRP A 455 -10.13 -6.87 20.65
N ASN A 456 -8.85 -6.54 20.88
CA ASN A 456 -7.74 -6.83 19.96
C ASN A 456 -7.09 -8.19 20.21
N LEU A 457 -7.61 -8.97 21.18
CA LEU A 457 -7.12 -10.32 21.40
C LEU A 457 -7.27 -11.13 20.12
N LYS A 458 -6.21 -11.85 19.77
CA LYS A 458 -6.17 -12.71 18.59
C LYS A 458 -6.09 -14.15 19.02
N ASP A 459 -6.86 -15.00 18.35
CA ASP A 459 -6.75 -16.45 18.52
C ASP A 459 -5.52 -17.01 17.80
N ASN A 460 -5.35 -18.35 17.82
CA ASN A 460 -4.22 -19.01 17.19
C ASN A 460 -4.18 -18.86 15.66
N TYR A 461 -5.23 -18.36 15.01
CA TYR A 461 -5.27 -18.04 13.58
C TYR A 461 -5.01 -16.54 13.32
N GLY A 462 -4.80 -15.76 14.37
CA GLY A 462 -4.67 -14.31 14.29
C GLY A 462 -6.01 -13.59 14.17
N GLU A 463 -7.13 -14.29 14.36
CA GLU A 463 -8.46 -13.73 14.20
C GLU A 463 -8.90 -13.04 15.49
N THR A 464 -9.50 -11.86 15.34
CA THR A 464 -10.20 -11.16 16.43
C THR A 464 -11.68 -11.53 16.42
N ALA A 465 -12.43 -11.15 17.45
CA ALA A 465 -13.89 -11.31 17.45
C ALA A 465 -14.57 -10.65 16.24
N LEU A 466 -14.04 -9.50 15.76
CA LEU A 466 -14.56 -8.83 14.56
C LEU A 466 -14.33 -9.66 13.28
N HIS A 467 -13.17 -10.31 13.16
CA HIS A 467 -12.90 -11.22 12.04
C HIS A 467 -13.90 -12.37 12.01
N LEU A 468 -14.12 -13.02 13.15
CA LEU A 468 -15.06 -14.14 13.28
C LEU A 468 -16.48 -13.68 12.93
N ALA A 469 -16.98 -12.60 13.55
CA ALA A 469 -18.33 -12.10 13.24
C ALA A 469 -18.48 -11.75 11.74
N SER A 470 -17.44 -11.19 11.12
CA SER A 470 -17.44 -10.83 9.70
C SER A 470 -17.35 -12.02 8.76
N SER A 471 -16.77 -13.14 9.21
CA SER A 471 -16.66 -14.40 8.44
C SER A 471 -17.96 -15.22 8.42
N TYR A 472 -18.86 -14.98 9.38
CA TYR A 472 -20.10 -15.72 9.57
C TYR A 472 -21.38 -14.90 9.38
N ASP A 473 -21.29 -13.71 8.76
CA ASP A 473 -22.44 -12.83 8.46
C ASP A 473 -23.24 -12.37 9.70
N TRP A 474 -22.57 -12.23 10.86
CA TRP A 474 -23.24 -11.78 12.08
C TRP A 474 -23.27 -10.26 12.15
N LYS A 475 -24.07 -9.64 11.28
CA LYS A 475 -24.19 -8.18 11.17
C LYS A 475 -24.43 -7.50 12.51
N GLU A 476 -25.38 -7.96 13.31
CA GLU A 476 -25.72 -7.35 14.60
C GLU A 476 -24.55 -7.42 15.58
N VAL A 477 -23.76 -8.50 15.53
CA VAL A 477 -22.54 -8.63 16.34
C VAL A 477 -21.45 -7.67 15.84
N VAL A 478 -21.26 -7.57 14.53
CA VAL A 478 -20.31 -6.63 13.90
C VAL A 478 -20.65 -5.20 14.32
N GLN A 479 -21.91 -4.81 14.20
CA GLN A 479 -22.39 -3.50 14.65
C GLN A 479 -22.10 -3.27 16.13
N GLU A 480 -22.35 -4.25 16.99
CA GLU A 480 -22.10 -4.12 18.42
C GLU A 480 -20.61 -3.92 18.74
N LEU A 481 -19.73 -4.71 18.11
CA LEU A 481 -18.29 -4.61 18.26
C LEU A 481 -17.76 -3.24 17.80
N LEU A 482 -18.23 -2.76 16.64
CA LEU A 482 -17.85 -1.46 16.09
C LEU A 482 -18.42 -0.31 16.93
N ASN A 483 -19.70 -0.38 17.33
CA ASN A 483 -20.37 0.66 18.09
C ASN A 483 -19.76 0.85 19.49
N ALA A 484 -19.45 -0.26 20.17
CA ALA A 484 -18.75 -0.21 21.45
C ALA A 484 -17.37 0.43 21.30
N SER A 485 -16.75 0.32 20.11
CA SER A 485 -15.41 0.82 19.84
C SER A 485 -15.30 2.30 19.48
N TYR A 486 -16.41 2.97 19.15
CA TYR A 486 -16.34 4.40 18.86
C TYR A 486 -15.88 5.23 20.07
N GLY A 487 -15.06 6.23 19.80
CA GLY A 487 -14.46 7.08 20.84
C GLY A 487 -13.33 6.42 21.62
N THR A 488 -12.92 5.21 21.24
CA THR A 488 -11.70 4.56 21.73
C THR A 488 -10.60 4.65 20.68
N GLU A 489 -9.33 4.64 21.10
CA GLU A 489 -8.18 4.59 20.18
C GLU A 489 -8.10 3.27 19.38
N ILE A 490 -8.87 2.25 19.78
CA ILE A 490 -8.78 0.87 19.25
C ILE A 490 -9.50 0.68 17.93
N ILE A 491 -10.53 1.47 17.63
CA ILE A 491 -11.39 1.18 16.47
C ILE A 491 -10.60 1.10 15.16
N ASN A 492 -9.60 1.97 15.01
CA ASN A 492 -8.70 1.97 13.85
C ASN A 492 -7.86 0.68 13.81
N ASP A 493 -7.19 0.34 14.90
CA ASP A 493 -6.41 -0.90 15.04
C ASP A 493 -7.27 -2.14 14.77
N LEU A 494 -8.52 -2.15 15.23
CA LEU A 494 -9.44 -3.27 15.09
C LEU A 494 -9.91 -3.45 13.63
N LEU A 495 -10.23 -2.34 12.94
CA LEU A 495 -10.66 -2.35 11.54
C LEU A 495 -9.55 -2.84 10.60
N ILE A 496 -8.31 -2.38 10.81
CA ILE A 496 -7.16 -2.75 9.96
C ILE A 496 -6.40 -3.98 10.47
N SER A 497 -6.81 -4.55 11.60
CA SER A 497 -6.19 -5.75 12.17
C SER A 497 -6.19 -6.87 11.15
N LYS A 498 -5.06 -7.57 11.05
CA LYS A 498 -4.87 -8.68 10.11
C LYS A 498 -4.78 -10.04 10.80
N THR A 499 -5.38 -11.05 10.21
CA THR A 499 -5.16 -12.47 10.54
C THR A 499 -3.73 -12.92 10.19
N LYS A 500 -3.37 -14.17 10.50
CA LYS A 500 -2.11 -14.76 10.04
C LYS A 500 -1.99 -14.82 8.51
N SER A 501 -3.11 -14.91 7.79
CA SER A 501 -3.16 -14.83 6.33
C SER A 501 -3.19 -13.40 5.78
N GLY A 502 -3.00 -12.39 6.64
CA GLY A 502 -2.98 -10.99 6.21
C GLY A 502 -4.37 -10.40 5.94
N ARG A 503 -5.45 -11.15 6.18
CA ARG A 503 -6.82 -10.71 5.90
C ARG A 503 -7.35 -9.80 7.00
N THR A 504 -8.04 -8.74 6.62
CA THR A 504 -8.84 -7.92 7.53
C THR A 504 -10.27 -8.45 7.63
N ALA A 505 -11.07 -7.91 8.55
CA ALA A 505 -12.51 -8.18 8.61
C ALA A 505 -13.22 -7.92 7.27
N LEU A 506 -12.84 -6.86 6.55
CA LEU A 506 -13.40 -6.52 5.24
C LEU A 506 -13.07 -7.58 4.18
N HIS A 507 -11.87 -8.17 4.20
CA HIS A 507 -11.51 -9.27 3.31
C HIS A 507 -12.41 -10.49 3.53
N LEU A 508 -12.65 -10.86 4.80
CA LEU A 508 -13.50 -12.00 5.16
C LEU A 508 -14.95 -11.77 4.75
N ALA A 509 -15.51 -10.59 5.06
CA ALA A 509 -16.88 -10.23 4.67
C ALA A 509 -17.07 -10.21 3.14
N SER A 510 -16.08 -9.67 2.42
CA SER A 510 -16.10 -9.59 0.96
C SER A 510 -15.96 -10.96 0.30
N ALA A 511 -15.13 -11.84 0.88
CA ALA A 511 -14.99 -13.22 0.42
C ALA A 511 -16.24 -14.07 0.70
N GLY A 512 -17.03 -13.74 1.72
CA GLY A 512 -18.33 -14.37 2.02
C GLY A 512 -19.51 -13.75 1.25
N GLY A 513 -19.32 -12.56 0.66
CA GLY A 513 -20.37 -11.84 -0.05
C GLY A 513 -21.41 -11.18 0.86
N TYR A 514 -21.05 -10.95 2.13
CA TYR A 514 -21.95 -10.42 3.15
C TYR A 514 -22.06 -8.91 3.03
N LYS A 515 -22.90 -8.45 2.10
CA LYS A 515 -22.99 -7.03 1.71
C LYS A 515 -23.33 -6.13 2.90
N GLU A 516 -24.19 -6.56 3.82
CA GLU A 516 -24.55 -5.77 4.98
C GLU A 516 -23.35 -5.62 5.92
N VAL A 517 -22.58 -6.67 6.16
CA VAL A 517 -21.35 -6.61 6.96
C VAL A 517 -20.30 -5.72 6.28
N VAL A 518 -20.11 -5.86 4.97
CA VAL A 518 -19.24 -4.97 4.17
C VAL A 518 -19.65 -3.52 4.38
N GLN A 519 -20.93 -3.21 4.28
CA GLN A 519 -21.45 -1.86 4.49
C GLN A 519 -21.18 -1.33 5.91
N GLU A 520 -21.39 -2.16 6.94
CA GLU A 520 -21.11 -1.75 8.33
C GLU A 520 -19.62 -1.46 8.55
N LEU A 521 -18.72 -2.28 8.01
CA LEU A 521 -17.27 -2.07 8.09
C LEU A 521 -16.84 -0.79 7.36
N LEU A 522 -17.37 -0.52 6.17
CA LEU A 522 -17.08 0.69 5.42
C LEU A 522 -17.67 1.95 6.08
N ASN A 523 -18.87 1.86 6.65
CA ASN A 523 -19.45 2.96 7.43
C ASN A 523 -18.61 3.28 8.66
N ALA A 524 -18.05 2.25 9.31
CA ALA A 524 -17.20 2.45 10.47
C ALA A 524 -15.85 3.07 10.09
N SER A 525 -15.22 2.60 9.01
CA SER A 525 -13.96 3.18 8.53
C SER A 525 -14.14 4.61 8.01
N ASP A 526 -15.32 4.95 7.47
CA ASP A 526 -15.62 6.30 6.99
C ASP A 526 -15.69 7.30 8.15
N ARG A 527 -16.36 6.91 9.24
CA ARG A 527 -16.43 7.72 10.47
C ARG A 527 -15.07 7.96 11.11
N THR A 528 -14.11 7.06 10.90
CA THR A 528 -12.76 7.15 11.48
C THR A 528 -11.71 7.66 10.50
N GLY A 529 -12.08 7.94 9.24
CA GLY A 529 -11.16 8.40 8.20
C GLY A 529 -10.21 7.32 7.64
N THR A 530 -10.41 6.04 7.98
CA THR A 530 -9.52 4.93 7.59
C THR A 530 -10.02 4.12 6.39
N THR A 531 -11.08 4.56 5.71
CA THR A 531 -11.66 3.85 4.55
C THR A 531 -10.64 3.57 3.46
N LYS A 532 -9.75 4.52 3.15
CA LYS A 532 -8.70 4.33 2.15
C LYS A 532 -7.79 3.16 2.53
N ASP A 533 -7.24 3.19 3.74
CA ASP A 533 -6.34 2.16 4.27
C ASP A 533 -7.01 0.79 4.28
N LEU A 534 -8.29 0.74 4.68
CA LEU A 534 -9.05 -0.50 4.74
C LEU A 534 -9.32 -1.09 3.35
N LEU A 535 -9.68 -0.25 2.37
CA LEU A 535 -9.95 -0.68 1.00
C LEU A 535 -8.69 -1.16 0.29
N ILE A 536 -7.58 -0.41 0.38
CA ILE A 536 -6.32 -0.73 -0.31
C ILE A 536 -5.51 -1.83 0.39
N SER A 537 -5.89 -2.20 1.62
CA SER A 537 -5.24 -3.27 2.37
C SER A 537 -5.21 -4.55 1.56
N LYS A 538 -4.03 -5.17 1.51
CA LYS A 538 -3.79 -6.45 0.85
C LYS A 538 -3.58 -7.56 1.86
N GLU A 539 -4.12 -8.74 1.56
CA GLU A 539 -3.74 -9.97 2.25
C GLU A 539 -2.39 -10.51 1.75
N ASN A 540 -1.93 -11.64 2.29
CA ASN A 540 -0.58 -12.13 2.05
C ASN A 540 -0.27 -12.52 0.58
N GLU A 541 -1.27 -12.82 -0.25
CA GLU A 541 -1.12 -13.05 -1.70
C GLU A 541 -1.34 -11.75 -2.52
N GLY A 542 -1.39 -10.61 -1.84
CA GLY A 542 -1.56 -9.29 -2.45
C GLY A 542 -2.98 -8.93 -2.87
N SER A 543 -3.97 -9.80 -2.61
CA SER A 543 -5.37 -9.54 -2.97
C SER A 543 -5.99 -8.50 -2.04
N THR A 544 -6.81 -7.60 -2.60
CA THR A 544 -7.68 -6.71 -1.81
C THR A 544 -9.06 -7.35 -1.59
N ALA A 545 -9.89 -6.74 -0.75
CA ALA A 545 -11.29 -7.15 -0.56
C ALA A 545 -12.08 -7.25 -1.89
N LEU A 546 -11.84 -6.33 -2.84
CA LEU A 546 -12.46 -6.35 -4.16
C LEU A 546 -12.01 -7.55 -5.01
N HIS A 547 -10.75 -7.95 -4.93
CA HIS A 547 -10.23 -9.15 -5.60
C HIS A 547 -10.96 -10.40 -5.09
N LEU A 548 -11.12 -10.54 -3.77
CA LEU A 548 -11.78 -11.69 -3.16
C LEU A 548 -13.28 -11.75 -3.49
N ALA A 549 -14.00 -10.61 -3.44
CA ALA A 549 -15.39 -10.55 -3.86
C ALA A 549 -15.56 -10.88 -5.35
N SER A 550 -14.64 -10.41 -6.19
CA SER A 550 -14.63 -10.70 -7.63
C SER A 550 -14.38 -12.18 -7.91
N TRP A 551 -13.43 -12.82 -7.21
CA TRP A 551 -13.10 -14.24 -7.37
C TRP A 551 -14.30 -15.14 -7.07
N ARG A 552 -15.07 -14.79 -6.02
CA ARG A 552 -16.23 -15.54 -5.58
C ARG A 552 -17.54 -15.17 -6.30
N GLY A 553 -17.54 -14.11 -7.11
CA GLY A 553 -18.73 -13.68 -7.85
C GLY A 553 -19.76 -12.93 -7.00
N HIS A 554 -19.35 -12.27 -5.92
CA HIS A 554 -20.25 -11.62 -4.99
C HIS A 554 -20.59 -10.19 -5.43
N GLU A 555 -21.47 -10.06 -6.42
CA GLU A 555 -21.79 -8.78 -7.07
C GLU A 555 -22.26 -7.68 -6.11
N GLU A 556 -23.05 -8.02 -5.08
CA GLU A 556 -23.57 -7.02 -4.14
C GLU A 556 -22.45 -6.47 -3.25
N ALA A 557 -21.52 -7.32 -2.80
CA ALA A 557 -20.34 -6.87 -2.08
C ALA A 557 -19.44 -5.99 -2.96
N ILE A 558 -19.28 -6.33 -4.25
CA ILE A 558 -18.57 -5.48 -5.22
C ILE A 558 -19.25 -4.11 -5.35
N LYS A 559 -20.58 -4.07 -5.45
CA LYS A 559 -21.34 -2.81 -5.56
C LYS A 559 -21.12 -1.92 -4.32
N GLU A 560 -21.11 -2.50 -3.12
CA GLU A 560 -20.85 -1.74 -1.89
C GLU A 560 -19.40 -1.27 -1.77
N LEU A 561 -18.43 -2.15 -2.07
CA LEU A 561 -17.00 -1.78 -2.12
C LEU A 561 -16.72 -0.64 -3.12
N LEU A 562 -17.50 -0.56 -4.20
CA LEU A 562 -17.36 0.45 -5.25
C LEU A 562 -18.37 1.61 -5.15
N ASN A 563 -19.06 1.73 -4.01
CA ASN A 563 -20.05 2.79 -3.79
C ASN A 563 -19.40 4.19 -3.82
N THR A 564 -20.12 5.17 -4.38
CA THR A 564 -19.56 6.45 -4.85
C THR A 564 -19.15 7.42 -3.74
N ASN A 565 -19.48 7.14 -2.49
CA ASN A 565 -19.20 8.02 -1.37
C ASN A 565 -17.72 7.97 -0.91
N TYR A 566 -16.93 7.00 -1.39
CA TYR A 566 -15.58 6.73 -0.86
C TYR A 566 -14.42 7.33 -1.70
N GLY A 567 -14.68 8.19 -2.69
CA GLY A 567 -13.67 9.05 -3.35
C GLY A 567 -12.55 8.39 -4.19
N LEU A 568 -12.37 7.06 -4.17
CA LEU A 568 -11.16 6.37 -4.66
C LEU A 568 -11.29 5.68 -6.03
N ARG A 569 -12.21 6.13 -6.89
CA ARG A 569 -12.83 5.27 -7.91
C ARG A 569 -11.87 4.69 -8.95
N SER A 570 -10.83 5.41 -9.39
CA SER A 570 -9.93 4.95 -10.47
C SER A 570 -8.72 4.16 -9.97
N GLU A 571 -8.13 4.58 -8.84
CA GLU A 571 -6.94 3.90 -8.30
C GLU A 571 -7.30 2.57 -7.65
N TYR A 572 -8.37 2.52 -6.86
CA TYR A 572 -8.77 1.30 -6.14
C TYR A 572 -9.22 0.17 -7.06
N LEU A 573 -10.01 0.52 -8.08
CA LEU A 573 -10.60 -0.42 -9.03
C LEU A 573 -9.55 -1.17 -9.85
N ASN A 574 -8.38 -0.54 -10.02
CA ASN A 574 -7.29 -1.00 -10.88
C ASN A 574 -6.07 -1.49 -10.08
N LEU A 575 -6.19 -1.62 -8.74
CA LEU A 575 -5.14 -2.25 -7.94
C LEU A 575 -4.87 -3.66 -8.44
N LYS A 576 -3.60 -4.05 -8.40
CA LYS A 576 -3.12 -5.35 -8.82
C LYS A 576 -2.74 -6.22 -7.61
N ASP A 577 -3.02 -7.52 -7.67
CA ASP A 577 -2.46 -8.53 -6.77
C ASP A 577 -0.97 -8.80 -7.06
N GLU A 578 -0.35 -9.78 -6.38
CA GLU A 578 1.06 -10.14 -6.62
C GLU A 578 1.34 -10.68 -8.03
N ASP A 579 0.34 -11.27 -8.69
CA ASP A 579 0.41 -11.76 -10.08
C ASP A 579 0.15 -10.64 -11.11
N GLY A 580 -0.07 -9.41 -10.66
CA GLY A 580 -0.41 -8.27 -11.50
C GLY A 580 -1.87 -8.26 -11.96
N ARG A 581 -2.74 -9.11 -11.41
CA ARG A 581 -4.17 -9.19 -11.80
C ARG A 581 -4.97 -8.12 -11.07
N THR A 582 -5.89 -7.50 -11.80
CA THR A 582 -6.93 -6.65 -11.18
C THR A 582 -8.17 -7.46 -10.83
N ALA A 583 -9.10 -6.85 -10.11
CA ALA A 583 -10.42 -7.41 -9.86
C ALA A 583 -11.15 -7.85 -11.15
N LEU A 584 -10.99 -7.09 -12.25
CA LEU A 584 -11.56 -7.42 -13.56
C LEU A 584 -10.93 -8.69 -14.14
N HIS A 585 -9.60 -8.86 -14.08
CA HIS A 585 -8.93 -10.09 -14.51
C HIS A 585 -9.48 -11.32 -13.76
N ILE A 586 -9.64 -11.19 -12.44
CA ILE A 586 -10.18 -12.24 -11.59
C ILE A 586 -11.63 -12.58 -11.97
N ALA A 587 -12.48 -11.56 -12.15
CA ALA A 587 -13.88 -11.76 -12.53
C ALA A 587 -14.02 -12.42 -13.92
N CYS A 588 -13.07 -12.17 -14.84
CA CYS A 588 -13.08 -12.74 -16.18
C CYS A 588 -12.90 -14.27 -16.21
N LYS A 589 -12.56 -14.91 -15.09
CA LYS A 589 -12.52 -16.37 -14.91
C LYS A 589 -13.91 -17.00 -14.69
N GLY A 590 -14.97 -16.36 -15.20
CA GLY A 590 -16.32 -16.92 -15.22
C GLY A 590 -17.33 -16.30 -14.26
N ARG A 591 -17.16 -15.02 -13.92
CA ARG A 591 -18.07 -14.26 -13.05
C ARG A 591 -18.75 -13.13 -13.83
N ASP A 592 -19.69 -13.48 -14.70
CA ASP A 592 -20.39 -12.56 -15.61
C ASP A 592 -20.94 -11.32 -14.93
N GLU A 593 -21.68 -11.47 -13.82
CA GLU A 593 -22.26 -10.35 -13.07
C GLU A 593 -21.18 -9.44 -12.47
N SER A 594 -20.10 -10.01 -11.93
CA SER A 594 -18.96 -9.24 -11.43
C SER A 594 -18.29 -8.44 -12.54
N VAL A 595 -18.11 -9.04 -13.73
CA VAL A 595 -17.55 -8.33 -14.90
C VAL A 595 -18.45 -7.15 -15.28
N LYS A 596 -19.77 -7.37 -15.40
CA LYS A 596 -20.73 -6.29 -15.71
C LYS A 596 -20.61 -5.13 -14.72
N VAL A 597 -20.65 -5.42 -13.41
CA VAL A 597 -20.53 -4.39 -12.37
C VAL A 597 -19.19 -3.65 -12.46
N LEU A 598 -18.08 -4.35 -12.66
CA LEU A 598 -16.76 -3.72 -12.77
C LEU A 598 -16.64 -2.83 -14.01
N LEU A 599 -17.18 -3.25 -15.15
CA LEU A 599 -17.21 -2.46 -16.38
C LEU A 599 -18.13 -1.23 -16.27
N ASP A 600 -19.30 -1.38 -15.64
CA ASP A 600 -20.21 -0.27 -15.33
C ASP A 600 -19.52 0.79 -14.43
N ARG A 601 -18.60 0.34 -13.58
CA ARG A 601 -17.78 1.19 -12.72
C ARG A 601 -16.50 1.71 -13.39
N LYS A 602 -16.30 1.44 -14.69
CA LYS A 602 -15.17 1.89 -15.52
C LYS A 602 -13.82 1.28 -15.13
N ALA A 603 -13.81 -0.02 -14.82
CA ALA A 603 -12.57 -0.76 -14.65
C ALA A 603 -11.73 -0.72 -15.93
N GLU A 604 -10.41 -0.55 -15.80
CA GLU A 604 -9.54 -0.46 -16.97
C GLU A 604 -9.41 -1.83 -17.64
N ILE A 605 -9.88 -1.90 -18.89
CA ILE A 605 -10.00 -3.13 -19.67
C ILE A 605 -8.66 -3.53 -20.30
N SER A 606 -7.73 -2.59 -20.45
CA SER A 606 -6.46 -2.80 -21.15
C SER A 606 -5.30 -3.25 -20.26
N LEU A 607 -5.45 -3.23 -18.92
CA LEU A 607 -4.35 -3.56 -18.02
C LEU A 607 -3.86 -4.99 -18.22
N GLN A 608 -2.55 -5.19 -18.03
CA GLN A 608 -1.91 -6.49 -18.14
C GLN A 608 -1.44 -7.02 -16.79
N THR A 609 -1.55 -8.34 -16.62
CA THR A 609 -0.89 -9.12 -15.55
C THR A 609 0.64 -9.13 -15.72
N ALA A 610 1.36 -9.69 -14.74
CA ALA A 610 2.81 -9.89 -14.85
C ALA A 610 3.22 -10.72 -16.09
N ASN A 611 2.33 -11.59 -16.58
CA ASN A 611 2.53 -12.41 -17.78
C ASN A 611 2.02 -11.75 -19.07
N GLY A 612 1.66 -10.47 -19.03
CA GLY A 612 1.15 -9.73 -20.20
C GLY A 612 -0.31 -10.03 -20.55
N LYS A 613 -1.02 -10.90 -19.80
CA LYS A 613 -2.43 -11.22 -20.10
C LYS A 613 -3.34 -10.04 -19.75
N THR A 614 -4.24 -9.67 -20.65
CA THR A 614 -5.36 -8.74 -20.39
C THR A 614 -6.58 -9.48 -19.82
N PRO A 615 -7.62 -8.79 -19.29
CA PRO A 615 -8.86 -9.44 -18.85
C PRO A 615 -9.54 -10.23 -19.97
N LEU A 616 -9.49 -9.74 -21.21
CA LEU A 616 -10.00 -10.45 -22.39
C LEU A 616 -9.28 -11.79 -22.57
N MET A 617 -7.96 -11.81 -22.38
CA MET A 617 -7.19 -13.06 -22.48
C MET A 617 -7.52 -14.05 -21.38
N GLU A 618 -7.80 -13.59 -20.16
CA GLU A 618 -8.28 -14.46 -19.06
C GLU A 618 -9.63 -15.10 -19.41
N ALA A 619 -10.58 -14.31 -19.93
CA ALA A 619 -11.90 -14.81 -20.35
C ALA A 619 -11.79 -15.83 -21.49
N ILE A 620 -10.90 -15.62 -22.45
CA ILE A 620 -10.62 -16.53 -23.56
C ILE A 620 -10.00 -17.83 -23.05
N TRP A 621 -8.98 -17.74 -22.20
CA TRP A 621 -8.26 -18.88 -21.65
C TRP A 621 -9.18 -19.83 -20.87
N HIS A 622 -10.13 -19.26 -20.13
CA HIS A 622 -11.13 -20.02 -19.39
C HIS A 622 -12.43 -20.30 -20.18
N SER A 623 -12.48 -19.86 -21.44
CA SER A 623 -13.55 -20.13 -22.40
C SER A 623 -14.94 -19.63 -21.99
N HIS A 624 -14.98 -18.41 -21.45
CA HIS A 624 -16.22 -17.74 -21.08
C HIS A 624 -16.74 -16.85 -22.21
N GLU A 625 -17.46 -17.47 -23.17
CA GLU A 625 -18.02 -16.82 -24.37
C GLU A 625 -18.73 -15.48 -24.07
N SER A 626 -19.65 -15.48 -23.10
CA SER A 626 -20.42 -14.29 -22.72
C SER A 626 -19.55 -13.14 -22.20
N ILE A 627 -18.49 -13.45 -21.46
CA ILE A 627 -17.55 -12.46 -20.94
C ILE A 627 -16.68 -11.92 -22.08
N VAL A 628 -16.25 -12.78 -23.01
CA VAL A 628 -15.50 -12.37 -24.21
C VAL A 628 -16.32 -11.38 -25.04
N GLU A 629 -17.58 -11.70 -25.33
CA GLU A 629 -18.50 -10.81 -26.06
C GLU A 629 -18.64 -9.48 -25.32
N LEU A 630 -18.93 -9.51 -24.02
CA LEU A 630 -19.12 -8.33 -23.19
C LEU A 630 -17.88 -7.42 -23.17
N LEU A 631 -16.68 -7.98 -23.03
CA LEU A 631 -15.44 -7.20 -23.02
C LEU A 631 -15.17 -6.55 -24.37
N VAL A 632 -15.35 -7.28 -25.47
CA VAL A 632 -15.16 -6.76 -26.84
C VAL A 632 -16.18 -5.65 -27.14
N GLU A 633 -17.44 -5.82 -26.72
CA GLU A 633 -18.47 -4.78 -26.85
C GLU A 633 -18.16 -3.52 -26.02
N ASN A 634 -17.44 -3.67 -24.91
CA ASN A 634 -16.96 -2.56 -24.09
C ASN A 634 -15.58 -2.00 -24.53
N GLY A 635 -15.07 -2.42 -25.70
CA GLY A 635 -13.88 -1.84 -26.31
C GLY A 635 -12.55 -2.51 -25.94
N ALA A 636 -12.57 -3.75 -25.46
CA ALA A 636 -11.34 -4.53 -25.31
C ALA A 636 -10.63 -4.71 -26.66
N ASP A 637 -9.31 -4.47 -26.68
CA ASP A 637 -8.50 -4.66 -27.89
C ASP A 637 -8.29 -6.15 -28.19
N ILE A 638 -8.85 -6.61 -29.31
CA ILE A 638 -8.72 -7.98 -29.80
C ILE A 638 -7.35 -8.28 -30.44
N LYS A 639 -6.53 -7.25 -30.68
CA LYS A 639 -5.17 -7.37 -31.25
C LYS A 639 -4.07 -7.39 -30.19
N THR A 640 -4.45 -7.43 -28.91
CA THR A 640 -3.48 -7.54 -27.82
C THR A 640 -2.82 -8.92 -27.80
N HIS A 641 -1.62 -8.98 -27.23
CA HIS A 641 -0.88 -10.21 -26.99
C HIS A 641 -0.39 -10.24 -25.53
N SER A 642 -0.22 -11.46 -25.01
CA SER A 642 0.50 -11.72 -23.77
C SER A 642 1.99 -11.88 -24.08
N ASN A 643 2.79 -12.24 -23.08
CA ASN A 643 4.21 -12.52 -23.31
C ASN A 643 4.42 -13.74 -24.23
N ASN A 644 3.47 -14.68 -24.26
CA ASN A 644 3.64 -15.97 -24.94
C ASN A 644 2.60 -16.23 -26.04
N TYR A 645 1.42 -15.60 -25.97
CA TYR A 645 0.28 -15.95 -26.81
C TYR A 645 -0.38 -14.71 -27.40
N SER A 646 -0.81 -14.79 -28.66
CA SER A 646 -1.84 -13.89 -29.21
C SER A 646 -3.22 -14.27 -28.68
N ILE A 647 -4.21 -13.41 -28.84
CA ILE A 647 -5.60 -13.72 -28.44
C ILE A 647 -6.10 -14.99 -29.12
N LEU A 648 -5.77 -15.17 -30.40
CA LEU A 648 -6.23 -16.32 -31.16
C LEU A 648 -5.48 -17.59 -30.74
N THR A 649 -4.17 -17.54 -30.46
CA THR A 649 -3.45 -18.71 -29.96
C THR A 649 -3.84 -19.09 -28.53
N ALA A 650 -4.12 -18.11 -27.66
CA ALA A 650 -4.64 -18.33 -26.31
C ALA A 650 -5.99 -19.07 -26.31
N ALA A 651 -6.85 -18.79 -27.28
CA ALA A 651 -8.16 -19.42 -27.40
C ALA A 651 -8.08 -20.95 -27.52
N TYR A 652 -6.97 -21.52 -28.02
CA TYR A 652 -6.84 -22.98 -28.20
C TYR A 652 -6.51 -23.75 -26.93
N TYR A 653 -6.01 -23.09 -25.88
CA TYR A 653 -5.62 -23.74 -24.64
C TYR A 653 -6.80 -23.92 -23.66
N GLY A 654 -7.94 -23.27 -23.93
CA GLY A 654 -9.17 -23.42 -23.16
C GLY A 654 -10.07 -24.58 -23.64
N PRO A 655 -11.08 -24.97 -22.86
CA PRO A 655 -12.08 -25.95 -23.30
C PRO A 655 -13.16 -25.34 -24.21
N LYS A 656 -13.55 -26.01 -25.30
CA LYS A 656 -14.68 -25.59 -26.20
C LYS A 656 -14.43 -24.24 -26.90
N THR A 657 -13.45 -24.23 -27.79
CA THR A 657 -12.82 -23.02 -28.33
C THR A 657 -13.40 -22.53 -29.65
N ASP A 658 -14.23 -23.34 -30.30
CA ASP A 658 -14.72 -23.12 -31.66
C ASP A 658 -15.54 -21.84 -31.81
N LYS A 659 -16.44 -21.55 -30.88
CA LYS A 659 -17.26 -20.33 -30.92
C LYS A 659 -16.48 -19.06 -30.62
N ILE A 660 -15.54 -19.09 -29.67
CA ILE A 660 -14.70 -17.93 -29.35
C ILE A 660 -13.81 -17.61 -30.54
N VAL A 661 -13.17 -18.63 -31.14
CA VAL A 661 -12.38 -18.47 -32.37
C VAL A 661 -13.25 -17.93 -33.51
N GLN A 662 -14.45 -18.48 -33.70
CA GLN A 662 -15.42 -18.00 -34.69
C GLN A 662 -15.77 -16.52 -34.48
N TYR A 663 -16.13 -16.15 -33.25
CA TYR A 663 -16.47 -14.78 -32.87
C TYR A 663 -15.31 -13.80 -33.11
N LEU A 664 -14.09 -14.15 -32.70
CA LEU A 664 -12.91 -13.31 -32.89
C LEU A 664 -12.58 -13.11 -34.37
N LEU A 665 -12.67 -14.16 -35.18
CA LEU A 665 -12.47 -14.08 -36.64
C LEU A 665 -13.58 -13.29 -37.33
N ASP A 666 -14.80 -13.27 -36.79
CA ASP A 666 -15.90 -12.44 -37.28
C ASP A 666 -15.72 -10.95 -36.92
N LYS A 667 -14.77 -10.61 -36.04
CA LYS A 667 -14.33 -9.24 -35.73
C LYS A 667 -13.09 -8.82 -36.52
N ASP A 668 -12.86 -9.43 -37.69
CA ASP A 668 -11.75 -9.14 -38.60
C ASP A 668 -10.34 -9.31 -37.97
N LEU A 669 -10.20 -10.22 -37.00
CA LEU A 669 -8.90 -10.59 -36.46
C LEU A 669 -8.09 -11.36 -37.53
N ASP A 670 -6.79 -11.06 -37.66
CA ASP A 670 -5.95 -11.70 -38.66
C ASP A 670 -5.71 -13.18 -38.29
N VAL A 671 -6.25 -14.08 -39.11
CA VAL A 671 -6.11 -15.54 -38.98
C VAL A 671 -4.67 -16.02 -39.07
N ASN A 672 -3.76 -15.19 -39.59
CA ASN A 672 -2.35 -15.51 -39.80
C ASN A 672 -1.40 -14.80 -38.84
N GLU A 673 -1.92 -14.00 -37.91
CA GLU A 673 -1.09 -13.31 -36.92
C GLU A 673 -0.34 -14.31 -36.06
N LYS A 674 0.99 -14.18 -36.03
CA LYS A 674 1.84 -15.05 -35.23
C LYS A 674 1.94 -14.52 -33.81
N ASP A 675 1.93 -15.43 -32.84
CA ASP A 675 2.27 -15.08 -31.47
C ASP A 675 3.78 -14.74 -31.31
N PRO A 676 4.22 -14.25 -30.14
CA PRO A 676 5.63 -13.92 -29.90
C PRO A 676 6.61 -15.08 -30.15
N ASP A 677 6.14 -16.32 -30.01
CA ASP A 677 6.90 -17.53 -30.30
C ASP A 677 6.86 -17.93 -31.79
N GLY A 678 6.30 -17.08 -32.65
CA GLY A 678 6.23 -17.27 -34.10
C GLY A 678 5.17 -18.27 -34.57
N TRP A 679 4.29 -18.74 -33.68
CA TRP A 679 3.21 -19.66 -34.03
C TRP A 679 2.02 -18.92 -34.60
N ALA A 680 1.62 -19.29 -35.82
CA ALA A 680 0.31 -18.89 -36.34
C ALA A 680 -0.80 -19.77 -35.73
N PRO A 681 -2.05 -19.27 -35.62
CA PRO A 681 -3.20 -19.99 -35.07
C PRO A 681 -3.38 -21.41 -35.60
N ILE A 682 -3.13 -21.61 -36.90
CA ILE A 682 -3.20 -22.93 -37.54
C ILE A 682 -2.18 -23.93 -36.98
N HIS A 683 -0.98 -23.47 -36.58
CA HIS A 683 0.00 -24.33 -35.93
C HIS A 683 -0.51 -24.77 -34.56
N THR A 684 -1.02 -23.82 -33.75
CA THR A 684 -1.52 -24.11 -32.40
C THR A 684 -2.72 -25.04 -32.45
N ALA A 685 -3.66 -24.82 -33.37
CA ALA A 685 -4.82 -25.68 -33.57
C ALA A 685 -4.46 -27.14 -33.91
N LEU A 686 -3.32 -27.34 -34.58
CA LEU A 686 -2.80 -28.66 -34.94
C LEU A 686 -2.00 -29.31 -33.83
N TRP A 687 -1.38 -28.52 -32.94
CA TRP A 687 -0.59 -29.05 -31.83
C TRP A 687 -1.45 -29.39 -30.61
N VAL A 688 -2.54 -28.65 -30.36
CA VAL A 688 -3.43 -28.92 -29.23
C VAL A 688 -4.27 -30.18 -29.47
N LYS A 689 -4.14 -31.16 -28.57
CA LYS A 689 -4.87 -32.42 -28.59
C LYS A 689 -6.28 -32.26 -28.03
N SER A 690 -7.23 -31.83 -28.87
CA SER A 690 -8.65 -31.73 -28.50
C SER A 690 -9.58 -32.19 -29.63
N ASP A 691 -10.76 -32.71 -29.27
CA ASP A 691 -11.81 -33.12 -30.23
C ASP A 691 -12.32 -31.96 -31.11
N ALA A 692 -12.12 -30.71 -30.67
CA ALA A 692 -12.47 -29.50 -31.41
C ALA A 692 -11.49 -29.15 -32.55
N SER A 693 -10.31 -29.78 -32.60
CA SER A 693 -9.21 -29.41 -33.51
C SER A 693 -9.62 -29.42 -34.99
N LEU A 694 -10.34 -30.44 -35.47
CA LEU A 694 -10.68 -30.53 -36.90
C LEU A 694 -11.69 -29.45 -37.35
N ALA A 695 -12.70 -29.15 -36.52
CA ALA A 695 -13.67 -28.11 -36.83
C ALA A 695 -13.01 -26.74 -36.91
N VAL A 696 -12.09 -26.44 -35.98
CA VAL A 696 -11.36 -25.18 -35.98
C VAL A 696 -10.36 -25.12 -37.13
N VAL A 697 -9.66 -26.21 -37.48
CA VAL A 697 -8.79 -26.25 -38.66
C VAL A 697 -9.59 -25.98 -39.95
N LYS A 698 -10.77 -26.59 -40.11
CA LYS A 698 -11.68 -26.30 -41.24
C LYS A 698 -12.07 -24.83 -41.28
N LEU A 699 -12.41 -24.25 -40.12
CA LEU A 699 -12.75 -22.83 -39.99
C LEU A 699 -11.55 -21.94 -40.40
N LEU A 700 -10.36 -22.16 -39.85
CA LEU A 700 -9.16 -21.39 -40.17
C LEU A 700 -8.82 -21.43 -41.67
N ILE A 701 -8.87 -22.60 -42.29
CA ILE A 701 -8.65 -22.74 -43.75
C ILE A 701 -9.71 -21.94 -44.52
N SER A 702 -10.98 -22.02 -44.13
CA SER A 702 -12.05 -21.25 -44.78
C SER A 702 -11.88 -19.73 -44.65
N ARG A 703 -11.13 -19.28 -43.63
CA ARG A 703 -10.77 -17.88 -43.40
C ARG A 703 -9.42 -17.48 -43.99
N GLY A 704 -8.76 -18.36 -44.74
CA GLY A 704 -7.52 -18.06 -45.44
C GLY A 704 -6.25 -18.25 -44.62
N ALA A 705 -6.23 -19.21 -43.71
CA ALA A 705 -5.01 -19.59 -42.98
C ALA A 705 -3.89 -20.03 -43.95
N ASN A 706 -2.69 -19.51 -43.74
CA ASN A 706 -1.51 -19.79 -44.53
C ASN A 706 -0.92 -21.15 -44.15
N LEU A 707 -1.18 -22.16 -44.98
CA LEU A 707 -0.69 -23.53 -44.81
C LEU A 707 0.81 -23.71 -45.09
N GLU A 708 1.50 -22.65 -45.51
CA GLU A 708 2.93 -22.61 -45.80
C GLU A 708 3.70 -21.77 -44.79
N ALA A 709 3.00 -21.15 -43.82
CA ALA A 709 3.64 -20.38 -42.77
C ALA A 709 4.59 -21.29 -41.96
N GLN A 710 5.76 -20.78 -41.63
CA GLN A 710 6.73 -21.47 -40.79
C GLN A 710 6.72 -20.88 -39.38
N ASN A 711 6.63 -21.71 -38.35
CA ASN A 711 6.83 -21.29 -36.96
C ASN A 711 8.32 -21.08 -36.63
N SER A 712 8.66 -20.85 -35.36
CA SER A 712 10.04 -20.58 -34.94
C SER A 712 11.02 -21.72 -35.20
N TRP A 713 10.58 -22.98 -35.22
CA TRP A 713 11.41 -24.13 -35.64
C TRP A 713 11.33 -24.41 -37.14
N LYS A 714 10.88 -23.42 -37.93
CA LYS A 714 10.65 -23.54 -39.37
C LYS A 714 9.66 -24.63 -39.78
N LYS A 715 8.90 -25.19 -38.84
CA LYS A 715 7.87 -26.20 -39.13
C LYS A 715 6.65 -25.52 -39.74
N THR A 716 6.12 -26.12 -40.79
CA THR A 716 4.83 -25.77 -41.40
C THR A 716 3.67 -26.51 -40.73
N PRO A 717 2.41 -26.10 -40.96
CA PRO A 717 1.23 -26.84 -40.49
C PRO A 717 1.24 -28.32 -40.89
N LEU A 718 1.76 -28.65 -42.08
CA LEU A 718 1.85 -30.04 -42.53
C LEU A 718 2.84 -30.88 -41.70
N HIS A 719 3.92 -30.31 -41.19
CA HIS A 719 4.82 -31.02 -40.26
C HIS A 719 4.07 -31.44 -38.99
N LEU A 720 3.36 -30.49 -38.37
CA LEU A 720 2.61 -30.73 -37.12
C LEU A 720 1.46 -31.72 -37.34
N ALA A 721 0.73 -31.61 -38.45
CA ALA A 721 -0.37 -32.53 -38.76
C ALA A 721 0.09 -33.99 -38.93
N LEU A 722 1.30 -34.21 -39.47
CA LEU A 722 1.87 -35.54 -39.65
C LEU A 722 2.34 -36.16 -38.32
N GLU A 723 2.82 -35.35 -37.38
CA GLU A 723 3.17 -35.81 -36.01
C GLU A 723 1.93 -36.34 -35.26
N GLU A 724 0.78 -35.67 -35.41
CA GLU A 724 -0.48 -36.04 -34.77
C GLU A 724 -1.22 -37.23 -35.42
N ARG A 725 -0.80 -37.64 -36.62
CA ARG A 725 -1.33 -38.81 -37.36
C ARG A 725 -2.84 -38.80 -37.63
N ASN A 726 -3.49 -37.62 -37.59
CA ASN A 726 -4.90 -37.48 -37.95
C ASN A 726 -5.08 -37.42 -39.47
N GLN A 727 -5.52 -38.54 -40.06
CA GLN A 727 -5.64 -38.68 -41.52
C GLN A 727 -6.60 -37.68 -42.17
N GLU A 728 -7.68 -37.28 -41.49
CA GLU A 728 -8.64 -36.33 -42.07
C GLU A 728 -8.04 -34.92 -42.12
N THR A 729 -7.37 -34.49 -41.05
CA THR A 729 -6.65 -33.21 -40.98
C THR A 729 -5.50 -33.16 -41.99
N ILE A 730 -4.72 -34.23 -42.11
CA ILE A 730 -3.61 -34.32 -43.09
C ILE A 730 -4.16 -34.18 -44.51
N ARG A 731 -5.23 -34.91 -44.87
CA ARG A 731 -5.85 -34.80 -46.19
C ARG A 731 -6.34 -33.39 -46.46
N LEU A 732 -7.03 -32.79 -45.50
CA LEU A 732 -7.56 -31.44 -45.62
C LEU A 732 -6.44 -30.41 -45.88
N ILE A 733 -5.31 -30.50 -45.18
CA ILE A 733 -4.16 -29.61 -45.40
C ILE A 733 -3.56 -29.86 -46.79
N LEU A 734 -3.31 -31.12 -47.17
CA LEU A 734 -2.75 -31.47 -48.48
C LEU A 734 -3.62 -30.98 -49.65
N GLU A 735 -4.93 -31.04 -49.52
CA GLU A 735 -5.88 -30.57 -50.54
C GLU A 735 -5.85 -29.05 -50.72
N ASN A 736 -5.38 -28.30 -49.72
CA ASN A 736 -5.41 -26.83 -49.71
C ASN A 736 -4.00 -26.17 -49.73
N SER A 737 -2.92 -26.94 -49.55
CA SER A 737 -1.53 -26.45 -49.64
C SER A 737 -1.06 -26.30 -51.11
N GLN A 738 -0.30 -25.25 -51.43
CA GLN A 738 0.33 -25.12 -52.76
C GLN A 738 1.73 -25.73 -52.78
N ASN A 739 2.46 -25.64 -51.67
CA ASN A 739 3.77 -26.24 -51.50
C ASN A 739 3.84 -27.13 -50.24
N VAL A 740 4.13 -28.41 -50.44
CA VAL A 740 4.22 -29.43 -49.37
C VAL A 740 5.67 -29.82 -49.03
N ASP A 741 6.65 -29.29 -49.75
CA ASP A 741 8.07 -29.66 -49.65
C ASP A 741 8.92 -28.58 -48.95
N ILE A 742 8.29 -27.69 -48.18
CA ILE A 742 9.00 -26.69 -47.37
C ILE A 742 9.74 -27.40 -46.24
N ALA A 743 11.05 -27.19 -46.12
CA ALA A 743 11.87 -27.82 -45.09
C ALA A 743 11.83 -27.09 -43.74
N ASP A 744 11.92 -27.85 -42.64
CA ASP A 744 12.08 -27.33 -41.28
C ASP A 744 13.53 -26.87 -40.97
N GLU A 745 13.82 -26.60 -39.70
CA GLU A 745 15.12 -26.10 -39.26
C GLU A 745 16.25 -27.14 -39.45
N GLU A 746 15.91 -28.43 -39.44
CA GLU A 746 16.84 -29.53 -39.70
C GLU A 746 17.01 -29.82 -41.21
N GLY A 747 16.30 -29.07 -42.07
CA GLY A 747 16.30 -29.28 -43.51
C GLY A 747 15.43 -30.47 -43.95
N LEU A 748 14.55 -30.97 -43.08
CA LEU A 748 13.68 -32.09 -43.36
C LEU A 748 12.35 -31.58 -43.93
N THR A 749 11.87 -32.19 -45.01
CA THR A 749 10.50 -31.94 -45.49
C THR A 749 9.48 -32.69 -44.62
N PRO A 750 8.19 -32.32 -44.62
CA PRO A 750 7.18 -32.96 -43.77
C PRO A 750 7.14 -34.49 -43.93
N LEU A 751 7.28 -34.98 -45.17
CA LEU A 751 7.29 -36.41 -45.49
C LEU A 751 8.52 -37.15 -44.93
N ILE A 752 9.65 -36.47 -44.80
CA ILE A 752 10.88 -37.05 -44.25
C ILE A 752 10.82 -37.01 -42.72
N ALA A 753 10.37 -35.89 -42.14
CA ALA A 753 10.24 -35.69 -40.70
C ALA A 753 9.29 -36.72 -40.04
N CYS A 754 8.24 -37.17 -40.74
CA CYS A 754 7.26 -38.13 -40.20
C CYS A 754 7.69 -39.62 -40.24
N ARG A 755 8.92 -39.94 -40.68
CA ARG A 755 9.43 -41.32 -40.78
C ARG A 755 10.10 -41.85 -39.50
N GLY A 756 10.23 -41.02 -38.45
CA GLY A 756 10.57 -41.45 -37.08
C GLY A 756 9.36 -41.97 -36.33
#